data_AF-A0A4Z1E9D4-F1
#
_entry.id   AF-A0A4Z1E9D4-F1
#
_cell.length_a   1.000
_cell.length_b   1.000
_cell.length_c   1.000
_cell.angle_alpha   90.00
_cell.angle_beta   90.00
_cell.angle_gamma   90.00
#
_symmetry.space_group_name_H-M   'P 1'
#
loop_
_entity.id
_entity.type
_entity.pdbx_description
1 polymer ?
#
loop_
_entity_poly.entity_id
_entity_poly.type
_entity_poly.pdbx_seq_one_letter_code
_entity_poly.pdbx_strand_id
1 'polypeptide(L)'
;MAAYLMYSSEWDMELEEYIRRVINVGAGNGDGSVPSAFPSHLFEVSWTVSTMLDSGFSIPNLGQSLKKAASILEHAFSSGAGLIGFAPLFEPDADDTAKGIVALDLLGKEIDKNMLVDRFGQGEWFKTYRSERDASFSTNCNVLKALTCSISSTDKYKAQIEKVMAFLCHFWLNKPTASRDKWNLSSQYSAMLVSQALIACINAWANGALTTLSVDFLKEEVLLVLFQALLRTLQSQKEDGSWERSPEVTAYAVFTIKAVMKLPLFCPLLAQINSTLEKAEYYISDAIHEGLSPGFLWVEKVTYSSSIVSNAYLLSALKSDPTPCAVTSRTTLLFDGLLGDVLPSVQFYERLPMFRNTPRWRLQAYLIEGLLYSKPLRNKCNDVFPIIKKGIDKHLQFVPFTWTGGNNEMGAAIGHDILLEMMAVSAIAFDIDKLMESQVASLPKFQRKLLKNIIKDLFDSDKSEELNNSSQGRKKRKGEFISGDDSSDPNSMLQRGDHHKQCKSMEFDQIVGKFRQFAKYYMKHPETLRASIYDQEQLRLDLLDYLLAHLTQINDNADLQEQDIPDTHATKVFHSSRGSFFDWIRSTSGNHTAGPFAFSFFLCLFGPGDGRDSLETVEVKYIAQDVSRHLASMCRLYNDWGSVLRDRDEDNLNSIQFPEFGASSATDEDLRRKLFNVAEYERRCLENSLADLKEAASSNIFKAIKVFCHTADMYGQMYVLKDLTPRIKKS
;
A
#
# COMPACT_ATOMS: atom_id res chain seq x y z
N MET A 1 -0.54 5.29 45.21
CA MET A 1 -0.38 6.12 46.43
C MET A 1 -1.60 6.08 47.31
N ALA A 2 -2.74 6.71 46.98
CA ALA A 2 -3.93 6.65 47.84
C ALA A 2 -4.38 5.23 48.20
N ALA A 3 -4.45 4.32 47.22
CA ALA A 3 -4.75 2.91 47.48
C ALA A 3 -3.73 2.25 48.43
N TYR A 4 -2.43 2.55 48.28
CA TYR A 4 -1.41 2.01 49.18
C TYR A 4 -1.63 2.51 50.61
N LEU A 5 -1.87 3.81 50.79
CA LEU A 5 -2.12 4.40 52.11
C LEU A 5 -3.38 3.81 52.78
N MET A 6 -4.45 3.60 52.00
CA MET A 6 -5.72 3.04 52.49
C MET A 6 -5.62 1.58 52.93
N TYR A 7 -4.74 0.79 52.32
CA TYR A 7 -4.59 -0.64 52.58
C TYR A 7 -3.30 -0.99 53.33
N SER A 8 -2.48 0.00 53.70
CA SER A 8 -1.30 -0.21 54.51
C SER A 8 -1.69 -0.64 55.92
N SER A 9 -0.93 -1.57 56.52
CA SER A 9 -1.15 -2.00 57.90
C SER A 9 -0.80 -0.90 58.92
N GLU A 10 0.07 0.03 58.53
CA GLU A 10 0.45 1.21 59.32
C GLU A 10 0.31 2.48 58.46
N TRP A 11 -0.17 3.56 59.06
CA TRP A 11 -0.38 4.82 58.34
C TRP A 11 0.97 5.48 57.99
N ASP A 12 1.17 5.73 56.70
CA ASP A 12 2.41 6.32 56.19
C ASP A 12 2.27 7.85 56.09
N MET A 13 2.91 8.56 57.03
CA MET A 13 2.86 10.02 57.12
C MET A 13 3.55 10.71 55.93
N GLU A 14 4.62 10.11 55.38
CA GLU A 14 5.34 10.67 54.23
C GLU A 14 4.46 10.59 52.99
N LEU A 15 3.73 9.49 52.83
CA LEU A 15 2.81 9.31 51.73
C LEU A 15 1.59 10.24 51.82
N GLU A 16 1.06 10.46 53.01
CA GLU A 16 0.02 11.46 53.23
C GLU A 16 0.52 12.87 52.85
N GLU A 17 1.70 13.25 53.33
CA GLU A 17 2.32 14.53 53.00
C GLU A 17 2.53 14.68 51.48
N TYR A 18 2.99 13.63 50.80
CA TYR A 18 3.08 13.60 49.35
C TYR A 18 1.73 13.85 48.68
N ILE A 19 0.65 13.15 49.09
CA ILE A 19 -0.69 13.35 48.50
C ILE A 19 -1.18 14.78 48.75
N ARG A 20 -1.03 15.31 49.96
CA ARG A 20 -1.37 16.70 50.28
C ARG A 20 -0.60 17.68 49.40
N ARG A 21 0.69 17.42 49.19
CA ARG A 21 1.50 18.22 48.28
C ARG A 21 0.97 18.14 46.85
N VAL A 22 0.68 16.95 46.32
CA VAL A 22 0.13 16.79 44.96
C VAL A 22 -1.18 17.56 44.78
N ILE A 23 -2.07 17.54 45.76
CA ILE A 23 -3.32 18.31 45.73
C ILE A 23 -3.03 19.82 45.71
N ASN A 24 -2.13 20.29 46.58
CA ASN A 24 -1.87 21.72 46.74
C ASN A 24 -1.05 22.34 45.60
N VAL A 25 -0.08 21.60 45.05
CA VAL A 25 0.91 22.15 44.09
C VAL A 25 0.91 21.45 42.73
N GLY A 26 0.15 20.37 42.57
CA GLY A 26 -0.06 19.73 41.27
C GLY A 26 -1.00 20.55 40.39
N ALA A 27 -1.38 19.98 39.24
CA ALA A 27 -2.17 20.69 38.23
C ALA A 27 -3.54 21.22 38.73
N GLY A 28 -4.11 20.60 39.79
CA GLY A 28 -5.36 21.06 40.42
C GLY A 28 -5.22 22.32 41.29
N ASN A 29 -3.99 22.74 41.64
CA ASN A 29 -3.73 23.97 42.40
C ASN A 29 -4.59 24.13 43.67
N GLY A 30 -4.83 23.03 44.41
CA GLY A 30 -5.59 23.03 45.66
C GLY A 30 -7.10 22.85 45.52
N ASP A 31 -7.63 22.66 44.30
CA ASP A 31 -9.06 22.42 44.06
C ASP A 31 -9.55 21.00 44.45
N GLY A 32 -8.62 20.13 44.85
CA GLY A 32 -8.88 18.73 45.20
C GLY A 32 -8.63 17.74 44.05
N SER A 33 -8.41 18.23 42.83
CA SER A 33 -8.02 17.42 41.67
C SER A 33 -6.56 16.97 41.78
N VAL A 34 -6.26 15.79 41.23
CA VAL A 34 -4.90 15.24 41.18
C VAL A 34 -4.54 14.85 39.74
N PRO A 35 -3.30 15.11 39.29
CA PRO A 35 -2.83 14.66 37.99
C PRO A 35 -2.65 13.14 37.95
N SER A 36 -2.61 12.58 36.74
CA SER A 36 -2.33 11.15 36.52
C SER A 36 -0.92 10.75 36.97
N ALA A 37 0.08 11.61 36.74
CA ALA A 37 1.46 11.41 37.19
C ALA A 37 2.00 12.68 37.88
N PHE A 38 2.74 12.51 38.98
CA PHE A 38 3.41 13.62 39.67
C PHE A 38 4.63 13.16 40.50
N PRO A 39 5.79 13.84 40.42
CA PRO A 39 6.12 14.83 39.39
C PRO A 39 6.35 14.18 38.02
N SER A 40 6.37 14.98 36.95
CA SER A 40 6.63 14.54 35.57
C SER A 40 7.63 15.45 34.85
N HIS A 41 8.49 16.11 35.62
CA HIS A 41 9.31 17.21 35.11
C HIS A 41 10.41 16.78 34.13
N LEU A 42 10.91 15.54 34.17
CA LEU A 42 11.91 15.09 33.18
C LEU A 42 11.26 14.89 31.81
N PHE A 43 10.05 14.34 31.79
CA PHE A 43 9.20 14.28 30.59
C PHE A 43 8.94 15.68 30.04
N GLU A 44 8.38 16.59 30.86
CA GLU A 44 8.02 17.94 30.40
C GLU A 44 9.24 18.72 29.91
N VAL A 45 10.36 18.66 30.65
CA VAL A 45 11.59 19.36 30.26
C VAL A 45 12.19 18.79 28.99
N SER A 46 12.30 17.46 28.85
CA SER A 46 12.90 16.85 27.68
C SER A 46 12.06 17.08 26.41
N TRP A 47 10.73 16.99 26.49
CA TRP A 47 9.83 17.30 25.37
C TRP A 47 9.88 18.78 24.98
N THR A 48 9.78 19.70 25.95
CA THR A 48 9.80 21.13 25.66
C THR A 48 11.13 21.56 25.06
N VAL A 49 12.26 21.16 25.67
CA VAL A 49 13.58 21.56 25.18
C VAL A 49 13.85 21.01 23.79
N SER A 50 13.65 19.70 23.58
CA SER A 50 13.89 19.09 22.27
C SER A 50 13.02 19.71 21.18
N THR A 51 11.72 19.93 21.46
CA THR A 51 10.78 20.50 20.48
C THR A 51 11.13 21.94 20.11
N MET A 52 11.42 22.79 21.10
CA MET A 52 11.73 24.21 20.84
C MET A 52 13.05 24.36 20.08
N LEU A 53 14.11 23.65 20.51
CA LEU A 53 15.41 23.74 19.85
C LEU A 53 15.36 23.20 18.41
N ASP A 54 14.72 22.06 18.19
CA ASP A 54 14.59 21.46 16.85
C ASP A 54 13.79 22.33 15.88
N SER A 55 12.91 23.18 16.41
CA SER A 55 12.10 24.14 15.65
C SER A 55 12.80 25.48 15.42
N GLY A 56 14.06 25.62 15.82
CA GLY A 56 14.88 26.80 15.56
C GLY A 56 14.84 27.88 16.66
N PHE A 57 14.33 27.58 17.86
CA PHE A 57 14.61 28.43 19.01
C PHE A 57 16.08 28.33 19.39
N SER A 58 16.72 29.48 19.61
CA SER A 58 18.13 29.57 19.98
C SER A 58 18.31 29.79 21.49
N ILE A 59 19.51 29.55 22.00
CA ILE A 59 19.87 29.86 23.40
C ILE A 59 19.54 31.31 23.78
N PRO A 60 19.81 32.33 22.94
CA PRO A 60 19.34 33.70 23.18
C PRO A 60 17.81 33.85 23.33
N ASN A 61 17.01 33.05 22.61
CA ASN A 61 15.55 33.14 22.72
C ASN A 61 15.03 32.58 24.07
N LEU A 62 15.68 31.54 24.60
CA LEU A 62 15.19 30.79 25.78
C LEU A 62 15.93 31.15 27.09
N GLY A 63 17.09 31.81 26.99
CA GLY A 63 17.79 32.43 28.11
C GLY A 63 18.20 31.47 29.24
N GLN A 64 18.11 31.95 30.48
CA GLN A 64 18.60 31.22 31.66
C GLN A 64 17.77 29.97 31.98
N SER A 65 16.49 29.94 31.60
CA SER A 65 15.60 28.79 31.81
C SER A 65 16.09 27.55 31.06
N LEU A 66 16.62 27.73 29.84
CA LEU A 66 17.21 26.63 29.07
C LEU A 66 18.44 26.02 29.75
N LYS A 67 19.30 26.85 30.36
CA LYS A 67 20.47 26.35 31.10
C LYS A 67 20.06 25.53 32.31
N LYS A 68 19.02 25.95 33.04
CA LYS A 68 18.45 25.19 34.17
C LYS A 68 17.87 23.86 33.70
N ALA A 69 17.07 23.88 32.63
CA ALA A 69 16.51 22.69 32.02
C ALA A 69 17.59 21.68 31.59
N ALA A 70 18.65 22.16 30.93
CA ALA A 70 19.80 21.34 30.57
C ALA A 70 20.48 20.69 31.78
N SER A 71 20.70 21.47 32.85
CA SER A 71 21.30 20.95 34.09
C SER A 71 20.44 19.89 34.76
N ILE A 72 19.11 20.03 34.71
CA ILE A 72 18.17 19.01 35.23
C ILE A 72 18.34 17.71 34.46
N LEU A 73 18.37 17.75 33.13
CA LEU A 73 18.54 16.56 32.30
C LEU A 73 19.91 15.91 32.49
N GLU A 74 21.00 16.68 32.49
CA GLU A 74 22.35 16.14 32.74
C GLU A 74 22.46 15.43 34.09
N HIS A 75 21.89 16.02 35.13
CA HIS A 75 21.88 15.43 36.45
C HIS A 75 21.06 14.14 36.48
N ALA A 76 19.92 14.11 35.79
CA ALA A 76 19.09 12.92 35.67
C ALA A 76 19.83 11.78 34.94
N PHE A 77 20.47 12.05 33.80
CA PHE A 77 21.27 11.04 33.07
C PHE A 77 22.44 10.53 33.91
N SER A 78 23.14 11.42 34.62
CA SER A 78 24.26 11.04 35.49
C SER A 78 23.79 10.13 36.63
N SER A 79 22.65 10.46 37.24
CA SER A 79 22.09 9.70 38.38
C SER A 79 21.43 8.38 37.94
N GLY A 80 20.88 8.34 36.74
CA GLY A 80 20.21 7.17 36.15
C GLY A 80 21.13 6.26 35.33
N ALA A 81 22.45 6.42 35.44
CA ALA A 81 23.45 5.64 34.71
C ALA A 81 23.22 5.62 33.18
N GLY A 82 22.92 6.80 32.61
CA GLY A 82 22.68 6.98 31.18
C GLY A 82 21.25 6.76 30.73
N LEU A 83 20.32 6.45 31.65
CA LEU A 83 18.89 6.27 31.37
C LEU A 83 18.05 7.20 32.25
N ILE A 84 16.90 7.64 31.74
CA ILE A 84 15.92 8.42 32.51
C ILE A 84 14.50 7.90 32.23
N GLY A 85 13.57 8.21 33.13
CA GLY A 85 12.12 8.13 32.88
C GLY A 85 11.48 9.50 33.09
N PHE A 86 10.15 9.56 33.13
CA PHE A 86 9.41 10.82 33.26
C PHE A 86 9.72 11.63 34.54
N ALA A 87 10.26 10.99 35.58
CA ALA A 87 10.75 11.63 36.80
C ALA A 87 11.85 10.78 37.50
N PRO A 88 12.66 11.38 38.40
CA PRO A 88 13.64 10.64 39.19
C PRO A 88 13.00 9.53 40.03
N LEU A 89 13.74 8.44 40.23
CA LEU A 89 13.32 7.24 40.99
C LEU A 89 12.20 6.40 40.36
N PHE A 90 11.61 6.85 39.25
CA PHE A 90 10.72 6.01 38.45
C PHE A 90 11.53 5.11 37.50
N GLU A 91 10.92 4.02 37.05
CA GLU A 91 11.57 3.10 36.11
C GLU A 91 11.94 3.86 34.82
N PRO A 92 13.21 3.82 34.39
CA PRO A 92 13.60 4.42 33.12
C PRO A 92 12.95 3.72 31.93
N ASP A 93 12.64 4.49 30.90
CA ASP A 93 12.05 4.02 29.66
C ASP A 93 12.77 4.61 28.44
N ALA A 94 12.59 3.97 27.29
CA ALA A 94 13.26 4.39 26.06
C ALA A 94 12.73 5.70 25.48
N ASP A 95 11.48 6.10 25.78
CA ASP A 95 10.87 7.29 25.18
C ASP A 95 11.42 8.56 25.81
N ASP A 96 11.34 8.64 27.15
CA ASP A 96 11.94 9.71 27.94
C ASP A 96 13.46 9.77 27.77
N THR A 97 14.13 8.61 27.78
CA THR A 97 15.59 8.54 27.53
C THR A 97 15.93 9.11 26.15
N ALA A 98 15.21 8.70 25.10
CA ALA A 98 15.49 9.18 23.74
C ALA A 98 15.26 10.69 23.60
N LYS A 99 14.17 11.23 24.15
CA LYS A 99 13.91 12.68 24.13
C LYS A 99 14.94 13.47 24.94
N GLY A 100 15.37 12.95 26.09
CA GLY A 100 16.44 13.53 26.88
C GLY A 100 17.77 13.60 26.12
N ILE A 101 18.13 12.52 25.40
CA ILE A 101 19.32 12.49 24.54
C ILE A 101 19.23 13.56 23.45
N VAL A 102 18.10 13.61 22.72
CA VAL A 102 17.89 14.62 21.65
C VAL A 102 17.97 16.04 22.20
N ALA A 103 17.37 16.30 23.36
CA ALA A 103 17.39 17.62 24.00
C ALA A 103 18.82 18.08 24.35
N LEU A 104 19.65 17.18 24.89
CA LEU A 104 21.04 17.48 25.25
C LEU A 104 21.95 17.57 24.01
N ASP A 105 21.73 16.71 23.02
CA ASP A 105 22.45 16.73 21.75
C ASP A 105 22.28 18.09 21.01
N LEU A 106 21.04 18.59 20.94
CA LEU A 106 20.74 19.92 20.36
C LEU A 106 21.38 21.08 21.13
N LEU A 107 21.83 20.86 22.37
CA LEU A 107 22.60 21.82 23.17
C LEU A 107 24.12 21.63 23.01
N GLY A 108 24.56 20.74 22.12
CA GLY A 108 25.97 20.39 21.91
C GLY A 108 26.54 19.51 23.01
N LYS A 109 25.69 18.78 23.75
CA LYS A 109 26.11 17.88 24.83
C LYS A 109 25.89 16.43 24.41
N GLU A 110 26.98 15.74 24.15
CA GLU A 110 26.94 14.35 23.71
C GLU A 110 26.58 13.41 24.88
N ILE A 111 25.60 12.53 24.66
CA ILE A 111 25.19 11.49 25.61
C ILE A 111 25.43 10.13 24.97
N ASP A 112 26.07 9.23 25.71
CA ASP A 112 26.29 7.86 25.27
C ASP A 112 24.97 7.10 25.14
N LYS A 113 24.74 6.49 23.98
CA LYS A 113 23.48 5.83 23.61
C LYS A 113 23.52 4.32 23.89
N ASN A 114 24.63 3.79 24.41
CA ASN A 114 24.78 2.35 24.66
C ASN A 114 23.70 1.80 25.57
N MET A 115 23.42 2.48 26.68
CA MET A 115 22.42 2.01 27.63
C MET A 115 21.01 2.00 27.03
N LEU A 116 20.68 2.96 26.16
CA LEU A 116 19.42 2.95 25.41
C LEU A 116 19.33 1.69 24.52
N VAL A 117 20.40 1.38 23.81
CA VAL A 117 20.48 0.21 22.93
C VAL A 117 20.42 -1.11 23.69
N ASP A 118 21.29 -1.27 24.68
CA ASP A 118 21.44 -2.52 25.42
C ASP A 118 20.22 -2.84 26.28
N ARG A 119 19.57 -1.83 26.85
CA ARG A 119 18.44 -2.03 27.76
C ARG A 119 17.13 -2.30 27.04
N PHE A 120 16.91 -1.64 25.90
CA PHE A 120 15.59 -1.58 25.26
C PHE A 120 15.54 -2.20 23.87
N GLY A 121 16.68 -2.47 23.23
CA GLY A 121 16.72 -3.16 21.94
C GLY A 121 16.17 -4.59 22.02
N GLN A 122 15.22 -4.93 21.15
CA GLN A 122 14.66 -6.28 21.04
C GLN A 122 14.35 -6.62 19.57
N GLY A 123 14.83 -7.77 19.07
CA GLY A 123 14.46 -8.26 17.74
C GLY A 123 14.65 -7.19 16.69
N GLU A 124 13.56 -6.71 16.06
CA GLU A 124 13.51 -5.66 15.03
C GLU A 124 13.14 -4.25 15.54
N TRP A 125 12.89 -4.05 16.83
CA TRP A 125 12.42 -2.77 17.39
C TRP A 125 13.02 -2.48 18.78
N PHE A 126 12.50 -1.45 19.46
CA PHE A 126 12.88 -1.02 20.79
C PHE A 126 11.67 -0.93 21.71
N LYS A 127 11.79 -1.51 22.90
CA LYS A 127 10.77 -1.44 23.94
C LYS A 127 10.72 -0.05 24.59
N THR A 128 9.54 0.46 24.92
CA THR A 128 9.39 1.57 25.87
C THR A 128 9.88 1.13 27.25
N TYR A 129 9.29 0.10 27.84
CA TYR A 129 9.73 -0.49 29.12
C TYR A 129 10.29 -1.90 28.93
N ARG A 130 11.29 -2.29 29.73
CA ARG A 130 11.99 -3.59 29.59
C ARG A 130 11.05 -4.81 29.52
N SER A 131 9.98 -4.77 30.31
CA SER A 131 9.03 -5.88 30.48
C SER A 131 7.80 -5.77 29.57
N GLU A 132 7.75 -4.80 28.66
CA GLU A 132 6.59 -4.67 27.77
C GLU A 132 6.55 -5.77 26.70
N ARG A 133 5.32 -6.07 26.27
CA ARG A 133 5.03 -7.05 25.21
C ARG A 133 4.91 -6.39 23.83
N ASP A 134 4.16 -5.29 23.76
CA ASP A 134 3.73 -4.68 22.51
C ASP A 134 4.50 -3.37 22.25
N ALA A 135 4.96 -3.18 21.01
CA ALA A 135 5.78 -2.05 20.61
C ALA A 135 5.02 -0.71 20.65
N SER A 136 5.69 0.35 21.10
CA SER A 136 5.26 1.72 20.85
C SER A 136 5.84 2.23 19.54
N PHE A 137 4.97 2.75 18.67
CA PHE A 137 5.40 3.39 17.43
C PHE A 137 6.13 4.72 17.74
N SER A 138 5.59 5.52 18.66
CA SER A 138 6.17 6.82 19.03
C SER A 138 7.55 6.68 19.69
N THR A 139 7.71 5.72 20.60
CA THR A 139 9.01 5.42 21.21
C THR A 139 10.05 5.07 20.16
N ASN A 140 9.72 4.22 19.19
CA ASN A 140 10.66 3.82 18.15
C ASN A 140 11.04 5.00 17.23
N CYS A 141 10.12 5.94 16.97
CA CYS A 141 10.44 7.19 16.28
C CYS A 141 11.42 8.06 17.09
N ASN A 142 11.20 8.20 18.41
CA ASN A 142 12.08 8.97 19.27
C ASN A 142 13.47 8.32 19.41
N VAL A 143 13.52 7.00 19.55
CA VAL A 143 14.77 6.22 19.53
C VAL A 143 15.52 6.42 18.21
N LEU A 144 14.85 6.32 17.07
CA LEU A 144 15.47 6.56 15.76
C LEU A 144 16.10 7.95 15.69
N LYS A 145 15.37 8.97 16.16
CA LYS A 145 15.88 10.35 16.22
C LYS A 145 17.10 10.46 17.14
N ALA A 146 17.06 9.87 18.34
CA ALA A 146 18.16 9.88 19.30
C ALA A 146 19.41 9.16 18.79
N LEU A 147 19.24 8.01 18.10
CA LEU A 147 20.36 7.29 17.50
C LEU A 147 21.02 8.10 16.36
N THR A 148 20.21 8.83 15.60
CA THR A 148 20.64 9.65 14.46
C THR A 148 21.28 10.99 14.86
N CYS A 149 20.96 11.53 16.03
CA CYS A 149 21.57 12.73 16.59
C CYS A 149 23.10 12.65 16.63
N SER A 150 23.79 13.69 16.15
CA SER A 150 25.27 13.77 16.03
C SER A 150 25.97 12.55 15.43
N ILE A 151 25.30 11.79 14.55
CA ILE A 151 25.90 10.59 13.94
C ILE A 151 26.98 10.93 12.90
N SER A 152 28.04 10.14 12.92
CA SER A 152 29.20 10.18 12.06
C SER A 152 29.32 8.91 11.21
N SER A 153 30.22 8.95 10.22
CA SER A 153 30.49 7.78 9.37
C SER A 153 31.18 6.62 10.11
N THR A 154 31.67 6.82 11.33
CA THR A 154 32.35 5.80 12.15
C THR A 154 31.49 5.27 13.30
N ASP A 155 30.25 5.75 13.43
CA ASP A 155 29.38 5.35 14.54
C ASP A 155 28.98 3.88 14.51
N LYS A 156 28.90 3.30 15.70
CA LYS A 156 28.52 1.89 15.92
C LYS A 156 27.02 1.62 15.85
N TYR A 157 26.18 2.66 15.86
CA TYR A 157 24.72 2.54 15.94
C TYR A 157 24.02 2.39 14.59
N LYS A 158 24.77 2.33 13.48
CA LYS A 158 24.19 2.28 12.13
C LYS A 158 23.22 1.12 11.97
N ALA A 159 23.61 -0.09 12.35
CA ALA A 159 22.76 -1.27 12.23
C ALA A 159 21.43 -1.10 13.00
N GLN A 160 21.46 -0.50 14.18
CA GLN A 160 20.27 -0.21 14.98
C GLN A 160 19.36 0.82 14.31
N ILE A 161 19.93 1.83 13.64
CA ILE A 161 19.21 2.83 12.85
C ILE A 161 18.53 2.18 11.65
N GLU A 162 19.24 1.38 10.86
CA GLU A 162 18.64 0.70 9.69
C GLU A 162 17.48 -0.21 10.15
N LYS A 163 17.68 -0.94 11.24
CA LYS A 163 16.68 -1.84 11.84
C LYS A 163 15.41 -1.10 12.27
N VAL A 164 15.53 -0.08 13.12
CA VAL A 164 14.34 0.64 13.63
C VAL A 164 13.66 1.44 12.52
N MET A 165 14.42 1.93 11.53
CA MET A 165 13.85 2.58 10.36
C MET A 165 13.02 1.61 9.51
N ALA A 166 13.52 0.40 9.25
CA ALA A 166 12.76 -0.65 8.56
C ALA A 166 11.49 -1.05 9.34
N PHE A 167 11.58 -1.19 10.66
CA PHE A 167 10.41 -1.44 11.51
C PHE A 167 9.34 -0.34 11.38
N LEU A 168 9.73 0.94 11.46
CA LEU A 168 8.80 2.06 11.36
C LEU A 168 8.15 2.13 9.97
N CYS A 169 8.94 1.93 8.91
CA CYS A 169 8.43 1.89 7.53
C CYS A 169 7.42 0.75 7.36
N HIS A 170 7.78 -0.47 7.72
CA HIS A 170 6.89 -1.63 7.62
C HIS A 170 5.61 -1.43 8.43
N PHE A 171 5.71 -0.93 9.67
CA PHE A 171 4.55 -0.68 10.51
C PHE A 171 3.60 0.36 9.90
N TRP A 172 4.14 1.48 9.42
CA TRP A 172 3.34 2.54 8.79
C TRP A 172 2.65 2.08 7.50
N LEU A 173 3.40 1.39 6.64
CA LEU A 173 2.97 0.98 5.31
C LEU A 173 1.89 -0.11 5.36
N ASN A 174 2.00 -1.05 6.30
CA ASN A 174 1.13 -2.23 6.35
C ASN A 174 0.04 -2.18 7.42
N LYS A 175 0.06 -1.18 8.31
CA LYS A 175 -1.03 -0.96 9.28
C LYS A 175 -1.57 0.48 9.23
N PRO A 176 -2.23 0.90 8.13
CA PRO A 176 -2.64 2.29 7.92
C PRO A 176 -3.50 2.84 9.06
N THR A 177 -4.39 2.01 9.61
CA THR A 177 -5.30 2.35 10.72
C THR A 177 -4.65 2.20 12.11
N ALA A 178 -3.52 1.52 12.22
CA ALA A 178 -2.81 1.31 13.49
C ALA A 178 -1.66 2.29 13.72
N SER A 179 -1.53 3.33 12.88
CA SER A 179 -0.55 4.40 13.06
C SER A 179 -0.77 5.23 14.34
N ARG A 180 -1.84 5.00 15.10
CA ARG A 180 -2.01 5.55 16.45
C ARG A 180 -1.10 4.82 17.44
N ASP A 181 -0.36 5.61 18.21
CA ASP A 181 0.48 5.06 19.26
C ASP A 181 -0.31 4.81 20.56
N LYS A 182 0.22 3.97 21.45
CA LYS A 182 -0.42 3.69 22.74
C LYS A 182 -0.31 4.83 23.75
N TRP A 183 0.60 5.79 23.56
CA TRP A 183 0.86 6.90 24.49
C TRP A 183 0.18 8.22 24.10
N ASN A 184 -0.39 8.32 22.89
CA ASN A 184 -1.12 9.51 22.44
C ASN A 184 -2.30 9.12 21.53
N LEU A 185 -3.46 9.74 21.75
CA LEU A 185 -4.70 9.41 21.03
C LEU A 185 -4.70 9.84 19.55
N SER A 186 -3.92 10.86 19.18
CA SER A 186 -3.95 11.40 17.83
C SER A 186 -2.94 10.71 16.91
N SER A 187 -3.38 10.32 15.72
CA SER A 187 -2.49 9.82 14.66
C SER A 187 -1.56 10.90 14.11
N GLN A 188 -1.89 12.19 14.30
CA GLN A 188 -1.01 13.29 13.88
C GLN A 188 0.28 13.34 14.70
N TYR A 189 0.23 12.91 15.98
CA TYR A 189 1.44 12.78 16.81
C TYR A 189 2.42 11.77 16.20
N SER A 190 1.93 10.60 15.80
CA SER A 190 2.74 9.59 15.12
C SER A 190 3.26 10.06 13.76
N ALA A 191 2.42 10.74 12.96
CA ALA A 191 2.80 11.30 11.67
C ALA A 191 3.94 12.33 11.80
N MET A 192 3.86 13.19 12.82
CA MET A 192 4.92 14.15 13.16
C MET A 192 6.23 13.42 13.48
N LEU A 193 6.19 12.47 14.42
CA LEU A 193 7.39 11.82 14.92
C LEU A 193 8.10 11.01 13.84
N VAL A 194 7.35 10.22 13.05
CA VAL A 194 7.95 9.43 11.96
C VAL A 194 8.53 10.33 10.89
N SER A 195 7.85 11.43 10.55
CA SER A 195 8.35 12.37 9.54
C SER A 195 9.64 13.05 9.99
N GLN A 196 9.70 13.52 11.24
CA GLN A 196 10.91 14.13 11.80
C GLN A 196 12.07 13.13 11.87
N ALA A 197 11.83 11.90 12.33
CA ALA A 197 12.86 10.88 12.47
C ALA A 197 13.42 10.43 11.11
N LEU A 198 12.56 10.18 10.12
CA LEU A 198 12.98 9.78 8.78
C LEU A 198 13.69 10.91 8.03
N ILE A 199 13.25 12.17 8.18
CA ILE A 199 13.96 13.33 7.60
C ILE A 199 15.34 13.50 8.24
N ALA A 200 15.48 13.29 9.55
CA ALA A 200 16.80 13.28 10.20
C ALA A 200 17.72 12.20 9.61
N CYS A 201 17.20 11.01 9.32
CA CYS A 201 17.96 9.93 8.69
C CYS A 201 18.37 10.26 7.25
N ILE A 202 17.46 10.83 6.45
CA ILE A 202 17.77 11.30 5.09
C ILE A 202 18.89 12.34 5.12
N ASN A 203 18.84 13.28 6.08
CA ASN A 203 19.89 14.29 6.23
C ASN A 203 21.24 13.68 6.64
N ALA A 204 21.24 12.75 7.60
CA ALA A 204 22.44 12.02 8.00
C ALA A 204 23.04 11.18 6.84
N TRP A 205 22.19 10.56 6.03
CA TRP A 205 22.57 9.85 4.81
C TRP A 205 23.14 10.79 3.75
N ALA A 206 22.47 11.91 3.50
CA ALA A 206 22.91 12.94 2.55
C ALA A 206 24.30 13.46 2.91
N ASN A 207 24.56 13.67 4.21
CA ASN A 207 25.84 14.15 4.74
C ASN A 207 26.92 13.05 4.86
N GLY A 208 26.59 11.78 4.62
CA GLY A 208 27.56 10.67 4.57
C GLY A 208 27.81 9.92 5.85
N ALA A 209 26.98 10.10 6.88
CA ALA A 209 27.06 9.28 8.08
C ALA A 209 26.47 7.88 7.85
N LEU A 210 25.35 7.78 7.11
CA LEU A 210 24.58 6.53 6.93
C LEU A 210 24.75 5.89 5.54
N THR A 211 25.94 5.93 4.94
CA THR A 211 26.16 5.48 3.55
C THR A 211 25.87 4.00 3.26
N THR A 212 25.70 3.17 4.30
CA THR A 212 25.32 1.76 4.18
C THR A 212 23.84 1.58 3.79
N LEU A 213 23.00 2.60 4.02
CA LEU A 213 21.61 2.56 3.63
C LEU A 213 21.45 2.47 2.12
N SER A 214 20.66 1.47 1.71
CA SER A 214 20.28 1.29 0.32
C SER A 214 19.49 2.49 -0.20
N VAL A 215 19.91 3.03 -1.35
CA VAL A 215 19.13 4.05 -2.08
C VAL A 215 17.74 3.54 -2.42
N ASP A 216 17.61 2.24 -2.70
CA ASP A 216 16.33 1.63 -3.05
C ASP A 216 15.38 1.62 -1.85
N PHE A 217 15.87 1.28 -0.66
CA PHE A 217 15.08 1.35 0.57
C PHE A 217 14.59 2.78 0.85
N LEU A 218 15.47 3.77 0.68
CA LEU A 218 15.10 5.19 0.84
C LEU A 218 14.03 5.62 -0.17
N LYS A 219 14.16 5.21 -1.44
CA LYS A 219 13.22 5.56 -2.51
C LYS A 219 11.87 4.87 -2.40
N GLU A 220 11.88 3.57 -2.11
CA GLU A 220 10.73 2.70 -2.25
C GLU A 220 9.88 2.66 -0.97
N GLU A 221 10.51 2.77 0.21
CA GLU A 221 9.80 2.71 1.49
C GLU A 221 9.79 4.06 2.22
N VAL A 222 10.95 4.68 2.44
CA VAL A 222 11.04 5.90 3.26
C VAL A 222 10.31 7.07 2.62
N LEU A 223 10.54 7.34 1.32
CA LEU A 223 9.82 8.39 0.60
C LEU A 223 8.31 8.12 0.53
N LEU A 224 7.90 6.85 0.43
CA LEU A 224 6.49 6.49 0.41
C LEU A 224 5.82 6.76 1.75
N VAL A 225 6.47 6.42 2.88
CA VAL A 225 5.99 6.76 4.23
C VAL A 225 5.84 8.27 4.39
N LEU A 226 6.86 9.04 4.05
CA LEU A 226 6.84 10.51 4.13
C LEU A 226 5.74 11.10 3.24
N PHE A 227 5.56 10.56 2.04
CA PHE A 227 4.53 11.00 1.12
C PHE A 227 3.12 10.71 1.67
N GLN A 228 2.88 9.50 2.16
CA GLN A 228 1.60 9.13 2.77
C GLN A 228 1.33 9.94 4.05
N ALA A 229 2.34 10.22 4.88
CA ALA A 229 2.20 11.07 6.06
C ALA A 229 1.73 12.48 5.67
N LEU A 230 2.35 13.10 4.66
CA LEU A 230 1.91 14.39 4.15
C LEU A 230 0.50 14.31 3.56
N LEU A 231 0.24 13.38 2.64
CA LEU A 231 -1.05 13.26 1.95
C LEU A 231 -2.21 13.10 2.94
N ARG A 232 -2.09 12.16 3.88
CA ARG A 232 -3.10 11.92 4.92
C ARG A 232 -3.29 13.14 5.82
N THR A 233 -2.21 13.86 6.14
CA THR A 233 -2.28 15.12 6.91
C THR A 233 -3.06 16.18 6.14
N LEU A 234 -2.71 16.45 4.88
CA LEU A 234 -3.40 17.43 4.03
C LEU A 234 -4.89 17.09 3.84
N GLN A 235 -5.22 15.80 3.65
CA GLN A 235 -6.61 15.35 3.43
C GLN A 235 -7.49 15.48 4.67
N SER A 236 -6.91 15.45 5.87
CA SER A 236 -7.65 15.42 7.15
C SER A 236 -7.83 16.79 7.80
N GLN A 237 -7.32 17.86 7.19
CA GLN A 237 -7.55 19.22 7.68
C GLN A 237 -9.05 19.55 7.63
N LYS A 238 -9.56 20.14 8.72
CA LYS A 238 -10.94 20.65 8.79
C LYS A 238 -11.06 22.00 8.11
N GLU A 239 -12.30 22.41 7.84
CA GLU A 239 -12.59 23.70 7.19
C GLU A 239 -12.07 24.91 7.98
N ASP A 240 -12.03 24.81 9.32
CA ASP A 240 -11.50 25.83 10.23
C ASP A 240 -9.96 25.88 10.28
N GLY A 241 -9.26 25.07 9.48
CA GLY A 241 -7.80 25.00 9.45
C GLY A 241 -7.18 24.06 10.48
N SER A 242 -7.99 23.53 11.41
CA SER A 242 -7.51 22.66 12.48
C SER A 242 -7.43 21.19 12.06
N TRP A 243 -6.72 20.42 12.88
CA TRP A 243 -6.91 18.97 12.96
C TRP A 243 -7.57 18.62 14.28
N GLU A 244 -8.59 17.76 14.20
CA GLU A 244 -9.36 17.29 15.36
C GLU A 244 -9.98 18.43 16.21
N ARG A 245 -9.99 19.70 15.76
CA ARG A 245 -10.32 20.89 16.57
C ARG A 245 -9.48 20.99 17.85
N SER A 246 -8.21 20.58 17.77
CA SER A 246 -7.26 20.68 18.87
C SER A 246 -6.05 21.49 18.44
N PRO A 247 -5.66 22.55 19.19
CA PRO A 247 -4.46 23.34 18.90
C PRO A 247 -3.20 22.47 18.87
N GLU A 248 -3.05 21.55 19.84
CA GLU A 248 -1.89 20.68 19.95
C GLU A 248 -1.81 19.69 18.77
N VAL A 249 -2.94 19.10 18.37
CA VAL A 249 -3.01 18.22 17.19
C VAL A 249 -2.71 19.01 15.90
N THR A 250 -3.17 20.25 15.84
CA THR A 250 -2.88 21.15 14.71
C THR A 250 -1.39 21.47 14.63
N ALA A 251 -0.71 21.67 15.76
CA ALA A 251 0.75 21.81 15.79
C ALA A 251 1.46 20.54 15.28
N TYR A 252 1.02 19.33 15.66
CA TYR A 252 1.56 18.07 15.12
C TYR A 252 1.47 17.98 13.59
N ALA A 253 0.33 18.35 13.04
CA ALA A 253 0.13 18.39 11.59
C ALA A 253 1.05 19.42 10.91
N VAL A 254 1.21 20.61 11.50
CA VAL A 254 2.15 21.63 11.00
C VAL A 254 3.58 21.10 10.97
N PHE A 255 4.04 20.42 12.02
CA PHE A 255 5.37 19.81 12.02
C PHE A 255 5.55 18.75 10.95
N THR A 256 4.53 17.91 10.74
CA THR A 256 4.54 16.89 9.67
C THR A 256 4.74 17.56 8.31
N ILE A 257 3.93 18.57 8.01
CA ILE A 257 4.00 19.32 6.74
C ILE A 257 5.37 19.98 6.59
N LYS A 258 5.82 20.77 7.58
CA LYS A 258 7.09 21.50 7.53
C LYS A 258 8.32 20.59 7.47
N ALA A 259 8.28 19.41 8.09
CA ALA A 259 9.36 18.43 8.00
C ALA A 259 9.47 17.85 6.57
N VAL A 260 8.33 17.46 5.99
CA VAL A 260 8.27 16.77 4.69
C VAL A 260 8.52 17.72 3.52
N MET A 261 8.05 18.97 3.60
CA MET A 261 8.30 20.03 2.60
C MET A 261 9.77 20.28 2.29
N LYS A 262 10.68 19.85 3.17
CA LYS A 262 12.12 19.99 2.96
C LYS A 262 12.63 19.19 1.76
N LEU A 263 11.83 18.24 1.25
CA LEU A 263 12.17 17.41 0.09
C LEU A 263 11.56 17.98 -1.21
N PRO A 264 12.32 18.03 -2.32
CA PRO A 264 11.84 18.51 -3.63
C PRO A 264 10.63 17.75 -4.22
N LEU A 265 10.35 16.53 -3.76
CA LEU A 265 9.26 15.68 -4.24
C LEU A 265 7.88 16.36 -4.19
N PHE A 266 7.70 17.29 -3.24
CA PHE A 266 6.40 17.87 -2.92
C PHE A 266 6.12 19.20 -3.62
N CYS A 267 7.03 19.66 -4.48
CA CYS A 267 6.88 20.88 -5.29
C CYS A 267 5.52 20.99 -6.02
N PRO A 268 4.98 19.93 -6.65
CA PRO A 268 3.68 20.00 -7.32
C PRO A 268 2.49 20.32 -6.40
N LEU A 269 2.64 20.13 -5.09
CA LEU A 269 1.58 20.32 -4.09
C LEU A 269 1.75 21.63 -3.29
N LEU A 270 2.76 22.46 -3.59
CA LEU A 270 3.10 23.65 -2.79
C LEU A 270 1.94 24.61 -2.57
N ALA A 271 1.09 24.84 -3.58
CA ALA A 271 -0.06 25.74 -3.44
C ALA A 271 -1.04 25.23 -2.37
N GLN A 272 -1.35 23.93 -2.37
CA GLN A 272 -2.22 23.32 -1.36
C GLN A 272 -1.55 23.34 0.01
N ILE A 273 -0.25 23.03 0.05
CA ILE A 273 0.52 23.00 1.29
C ILE A 273 0.56 24.38 1.96
N ASN A 274 0.86 25.44 1.20
CA ASN A 274 0.92 26.80 1.73
C ASN A 274 -0.45 27.24 2.27
N SER A 275 -1.52 27.01 1.50
CA SER A 275 -2.89 27.32 1.97
C SER A 275 -3.27 26.55 3.23
N THR A 276 -2.83 25.30 3.33
CA THR A 276 -3.05 24.43 4.51
C THR A 276 -2.32 25.00 5.73
N LEU A 277 -1.05 25.38 5.58
CA LEU A 277 -0.24 25.97 6.65
C LEU A 277 -0.79 27.32 7.11
N GLU A 278 -1.15 28.21 6.20
CA GLU A 278 -1.71 29.53 6.54
C GLU A 278 -2.95 29.41 7.46
N LYS A 279 -3.88 28.51 7.13
CA LYS A 279 -5.06 28.26 7.95
C LYS A 279 -4.72 27.65 9.31
N ALA A 280 -3.77 26.73 9.34
CA ALA A 280 -3.33 26.06 10.55
C ALA A 280 -2.63 27.04 11.51
N GLU A 281 -1.75 27.89 10.99
CA GLU A 281 -1.03 28.91 11.75
C GLU A 281 -1.97 29.99 12.29
N TYR A 282 -2.99 30.35 11.52
CA TYR A 282 -4.06 31.22 12.00
C TYR A 282 -4.81 30.58 13.19
N TYR A 283 -5.25 29.32 13.04
CA TYR A 283 -5.94 28.59 14.10
C TYR A 283 -5.11 28.46 15.38
N ILE A 284 -3.81 28.14 15.25
CA ILE A 284 -2.89 28.05 16.40
C ILE A 284 -2.71 29.42 17.07
N SER A 285 -2.53 30.48 16.28
CA SER A 285 -2.34 31.83 16.81
C SER A 285 -3.57 32.29 17.59
N ASP A 286 -4.76 32.06 17.05
CA ASP A 286 -6.03 32.35 17.71
C ASP A 286 -6.18 31.57 19.02
N ALA A 287 -5.89 30.26 19.01
CA ALA A 287 -5.93 29.43 20.22
C ALA A 287 -4.97 29.92 21.33
N ILE A 288 -3.78 30.41 20.97
CA ILE A 288 -2.83 31.02 21.91
C ILE A 288 -3.42 32.33 22.47
N HIS A 289 -4.02 33.16 21.62
CA HIS A 289 -4.62 34.43 22.03
C HIS A 289 -5.82 34.24 22.97
N GLU A 290 -6.67 33.24 22.70
CA GLU A 290 -7.82 32.90 23.55
C GLU A 290 -7.43 32.16 24.84
N GLY A 291 -6.20 31.66 24.93
CA GLY A 291 -5.73 30.89 26.09
C GLY A 291 -6.44 29.54 26.23
N LEU A 292 -6.71 28.86 25.11
CA LEU A 292 -7.42 27.59 25.12
C LEU A 292 -6.65 26.54 25.93
N SER A 293 -7.40 25.78 26.74
CA SER A 293 -6.82 24.71 27.56
C SER A 293 -6.37 23.52 26.69
N PRO A 294 -5.27 22.84 27.06
CA PRO A 294 -4.77 21.69 26.30
C PRO A 294 -5.76 20.52 26.35
N GLY A 295 -5.86 19.79 25.25
CA GLY A 295 -6.68 18.59 25.16
C GLY A 295 -6.08 17.40 25.94
N PHE A 296 -6.93 16.49 26.39
CA PHE A 296 -6.54 15.24 27.06
C PHE A 296 -6.10 14.19 26.04
N LEU A 297 -4.92 14.40 25.44
CA LEU A 297 -4.39 13.60 24.32
C LEU A 297 -3.43 12.50 24.77
N TRP A 298 -2.75 12.69 25.90
CA TRP A 298 -1.74 11.78 26.41
C TRP A 298 -2.37 10.66 27.21
N VAL A 299 -1.81 9.46 27.16
CA VAL A 299 -2.40 8.25 27.76
C VAL A 299 -1.52 7.69 28.88
N GLU A 300 -2.11 7.52 30.06
CA GLU A 300 -1.58 6.69 31.16
C GLU A 300 -2.66 5.67 31.56
N LYS A 301 -3.14 5.64 32.81
CA LYS A 301 -4.34 4.88 33.20
C LYS A 301 -5.60 5.53 32.67
N VAL A 302 -5.58 6.84 32.60
CA VAL A 302 -6.59 7.69 31.97
C VAL A 302 -5.89 8.67 31.04
N THR A 303 -6.66 9.39 30.24
CA THR A 303 -6.08 10.46 29.44
C THR A 303 -5.70 11.65 30.32
N TYR A 304 -4.61 12.33 29.98
CA TYR A 304 -4.13 13.53 30.66
C TYR A 304 -3.63 14.57 29.65
N SER A 305 -3.35 15.78 30.15
CA SER A 305 -2.78 16.87 29.37
C SER A 305 -1.58 17.47 30.11
N SER A 306 -0.64 18.07 29.37
CA SER A 306 0.43 18.91 29.92
C SER A 306 0.44 20.24 29.20
N SER A 307 0.10 21.32 29.91
CA SER A 307 0.07 22.67 29.35
C SER A 307 1.45 23.14 28.90
N ILE A 308 2.52 22.71 29.60
CA ILE A 308 3.90 23.05 29.26
C ILE A 308 4.28 22.44 27.91
N VAL A 309 4.01 21.15 27.73
CA VAL A 309 4.29 20.44 26.48
C VAL A 309 3.42 20.98 25.33
N SER A 310 2.13 21.19 25.59
CA SER A 310 1.20 21.75 24.60
C SER A 310 1.66 23.13 24.11
N ASN A 311 1.96 24.05 25.03
CA ASN A 311 2.46 25.39 24.67
C ASN A 311 3.79 25.34 23.90
N ALA A 312 4.68 24.42 24.27
CA ALA A 312 5.92 24.23 23.54
C ALA A 312 5.65 23.82 22.08
N TYR A 313 4.71 22.92 21.83
CA TYR A 313 4.31 22.54 20.48
C TYR A 313 3.69 23.70 19.69
N LEU A 314 2.75 24.44 20.27
CA LEU A 314 2.09 25.56 19.60
C LEU A 314 3.10 26.64 19.16
N LEU A 315 3.94 27.10 20.08
CA LEU A 315 4.96 28.12 19.80
C LEU A 315 5.99 27.63 18.78
N SER A 316 6.37 26.36 18.88
CA SER A 316 7.36 25.74 17.98
C SER A 316 6.80 25.52 16.58
N ALA A 317 5.52 25.21 16.43
CA ALA A 317 4.87 25.08 15.13
C ALA A 317 4.86 26.41 14.37
N LEU A 318 4.57 27.52 15.07
CA LEU A 318 4.62 28.87 14.49
C LEU A 318 6.06 29.32 14.18
N LYS A 319 7.04 28.90 14.99
CA LYS A 319 8.46 29.27 14.80
C LYS A 319 9.16 28.49 13.68
N SER A 320 8.79 27.23 13.51
CA SER A 320 9.50 26.30 12.60
C SER A 320 9.55 26.85 11.18
N ASP A 321 10.76 26.85 10.62
CA ASP A 321 11.03 27.26 9.24
C ASP A 321 10.83 26.08 8.27
N PRO A 322 9.96 26.20 7.24
CA PRO A 322 9.81 25.19 6.21
C PRO A 322 10.92 25.21 5.13
N THR A 323 11.94 26.07 5.26
CA THR A 323 12.99 26.22 4.25
C THR A 323 13.59 24.87 3.84
N PRO A 324 13.61 24.55 2.53
CA PRO A 324 14.13 23.29 2.04
C PRO A 324 15.57 23.05 2.45
N CYS A 325 15.90 21.78 2.74
CA CYS A 325 17.29 21.39 2.92
C CYS A 325 18.07 21.67 1.63
N ALA A 326 19.32 22.09 1.76
CA ALA A 326 20.19 22.28 0.60
C ALA A 326 20.27 20.98 -0.20
N VAL A 327 19.87 21.03 -1.48
CA VAL A 327 19.94 19.87 -2.37
C VAL A 327 21.41 19.52 -2.57
N THR A 328 21.82 18.38 -2.03
CA THR A 328 23.12 17.76 -2.25
C THR A 328 23.07 16.86 -3.48
N SER A 329 24.22 16.57 -4.09
CA SER A 329 24.34 15.59 -5.17
C SER A 329 23.77 14.21 -4.78
N ARG A 330 23.88 13.85 -3.49
CA ARG A 330 23.34 12.59 -2.97
C ARG A 330 21.82 12.60 -2.85
N THR A 331 21.23 13.70 -2.38
CA THR A 331 19.76 13.84 -2.33
C THR A 331 19.12 13.87 -3.71
N THR A 332 19.81 14.39 -4.74
CA THR A 332 19.32 14.32 -6.13
C THR A 332 19.08 12.88 -6.58
N LEU A 333 19.90 11.92 -6.11
CA LEU A 333 19.72 10.50 -6.44
C LEU A 333 18.33 10.00 -6.04
N LEU A 334 17.74 10.50 -4.95
CA LEU A 334 16.43 10.07 -4.45
C LEU A 334 15.28 10.49 -5.38
N PHE A 335 15.42 11.61 -6.08
CA PHE A 335 14.36 12.21 -6.89
C PHE A 335 14.58 12.06 -8.41
N ASP A 336 15.74 11.54 -8.82
CA ASP A 336 16.07 11.34 -10.23
C ASP A 336 15.06 10.40 -10.90
N GLY A 337 14.54 10.82 -12.05
CA GLY A 337 13.49 10.13 -12.81
C GLY A 337 12.07 10.18 -12.21
N LEU A 338 11.89 10.71 -11.00
CA LEU A 338 10.59 10.75 -10.31
C LEU A 338 9.77 12.01 -10.62
N LEU A 339 10.45 13.14 -10.87
CA LEU A 339 9.84 14.46 -11.13
C LEU A 339 9.51 14.69 -12.62
N GLY A 340 9.04 13.67 -13.33
CA GLY A 340 8.49 13.84 -14.68
C GLY A 340 7.25 14.74 -14.67
N ASP A 341 6.78 15.16 -15.86
CA ASP A 341 5.59 16.02 -15.93
C ASP A 341 4.32 15.24 -15.53
N VAL A 342 3.87 15.43 -14.30
CA VAL A 342 2.65 14.84 -13.73
C VAL A 342 1.40 15.48 -14.36
N LEU A 343 1.50 16.69 -14.92
CA LEU A 343 0.36 17.52 -15.30
C LEU A 343 -0.48 16.95 -16.47
N PRO A 344 0.11 16.43 -17.56
CA PRO A 344 -0.65 15.78 -18.64
C PRO A 344 -1.44 14.56 -18.15
N SER A 345 -0.88 13.80 -17.21
CA SER A 345 -1.54 12.63 -16.63
C SER A 345 -2.77 13.04 -15.81
N VAL A 346 -2.67 14.11 -15.01
CA VAL A 346 -3.80 14.62 -14.20
C VAL A 346 -5.01 14.97 -15.07
N GLN A 347 -4.78 15.66 -16.20
CA GLN A 347 -5.85 16.09 -17.11
C GLN A 347 -6.66 14.92 -17.68
N PHE A 348 -6.03 13.76 -17.85
CA PHE A 348 -6.73 12.55 -18.28
C PHE A 348 -7.68 12.05 -17.20
N TYR A 349 -7.20 11.94 -15.95
CA TYR A 349 -8.00 11.40 -14.84
C TYR A 349 -9.10 12.34 -14.35
N GLU A 350 -8.93 13.67 -14.49
CA GLU A 350 -9.99 14.66 -14.20
C GLU A 350 -11.25 14.47 -15.05
N ARG A 351 -11.13 13.81 -16.19
CA ARG A 351 -12.27 13.53 -17.08
C ARG A 351 -13.07 12.30 -16.66
N LEU A 352 -12.57 11.49 -15.73
CA LEU A 352 -13.28 10.30 -15.25
C LEU A 352 -14.43 10.72 -14.33
N PRO A 353 -15.67 10.27 -14.59
CA PRO A 353 -16.82 10.59 -13.74
C PRO A 353 -16.61 10.36 -12.24
N MET A 354 -15.87 9.32 -11.85
CA MET A 354 -15.59 9.04 -10.43
C MET A 354 -14.78 10.11 -9.71
N PHE A 355 -13.98 10.91 -10.45
CA PHE A 355 -13.14 11.97 -9.88
C PHE A 355 -13.72 13.37 -10.07
N ARG A 356 -14.97 13.49 -10.52
CA ARG A 356 -15.62 14.78 -10.81
C ARG A 356 -15.61 15.76 -9.64
N ASN A 357 -15.68 15.23 -8.41
CA ASN A 357 -15.68 16.03 -7.18
C ASN A 357 -14.32 16.01 -6.46
N THR A 358 -13.33 15.34 -7.03
CA THR A 358 -12.00 15.20 -6.43
C THR A 358 -11.17 16.43 -6.80
N PRO A 359 -10.68 17.21 -5.82
CA PRO A 359 -9.84 18.37 -6.10
C PRO A 359 -8.58 17.99 -6.89
N ARG A 360 -8.17 18.85 -7.83
CA ARG A 360 -6.98 18.63 -8.68
C ARG A 360 -5.73 18.23 -7.91
N TRP A 361 -5.49 18.86 -6.76
CA TRP A 361 -4.31 18.57 -5.93
C TRP A 361 -4.30 17.13 -5.39
N ARG A 362 -5.48 16.54 -5.13
CA ARG A 362 -5.58 15.14 -4.69
C ARG A 362 -5.21 14.19 -5.82
N LEU A 363 -5.72 14.43 -7.03
CA LEU A 363 -5.34 13.64 -8.21
C LEU A 363 -3.84 13.73 -8.49
N GLN A 364 -3.26 14.92 -8.37
CA GLN A 364 -1.81 15.12 -8.43
C GLN A 364 -1.09 14.26 -7.37
N ALA A 365 -1.56 14.28 -6.13
CA ALA A 365 -0.96 13.51 -5.05
C ALA A 365 -1.07 11.99 -5.28
N TYR A 366 -2.22 11.49 -5.71
CA TYR A 366 -2.43 10.06 -5.98
C TYR A 366 -1.51 9.57 -7.11
N LEU A 367 -1.27 10.41 -8.12
CA LEU A 367 -0.30 10.13 -9.18
C LEU A 367 1.12 10.07 -8.66
N ILE A 368 1.55 11.04 -7.85
CA ILE A 368 2.90 11.04 -7.28
C ILE A 368 3.11 9.79 -6.41
N GLU A 369 2.12 9.40 -5.60
CA GLU A 369 2.18 8.14 -4.86
C GLU A 369 2.34 6.94 -5.81
N GLY A 370 1.55 6.88 -6.89
CA GLY A 370 1.65 5.82 -7.89
C GLY A 370 3.04 5.76 -8.54
N LEU A 371 3.70 6.89 -8.75
CA LEU A 371 5.07 6.92 -9.29
C LEU A 371 6.07 6.24 -8.36
N LEU A 372 5.90 6.36 -7.03
CA LEU A 372 6.76 5.68 -6.04
C LEU A 372 6.66 4.14 -6.13
N TYR A 373 5.54 3.60 -6.60
CA TYR A 373 5.36 2.16 -6.84
C TYR A 373 5.96 1.67 -8.16
N SER A 374 6.40 2.55 -9.06
CA SER A 374 6.78 2.16 -10.43
C SER A 374 7.93 1.14 -10.48
N LYS A 375 8.94 1.31 -9.62
CA LYS A 375 10.09 0.40 -9.54
C LYS A 375 9.75 -0.89 -8.77
N PRO A 376 9.15 -0.84 -7.57
CA PRO A 376 8.67 -2.04 -6.87
C PRO A 376 7.78 -2.93 -7.74
N LEU A 377 6.81 -2.32 -8.45
CA LEU A 377 5.90 -3.04 -9.35
C LEU A 377 6.68 -3.74 -10.47
N ARG A 378 7.62 -3.05 -11.11
CA ARG A 378 8.42 -3.64 -12.20
C ARG A 378 9.26 -4.82 -11.71
N ASN A 379 9.88 -4.70 -10.53
CA ASN A 379 10.65 -5.79 -9.93
C ASN A 379 9.72 -6.99 -9.67
N LYS A 380 8.57 -6.74 -9.04
CA LYS A 380 7.58 -7.77 -8.76
C LYS A 380 7.11 -8.48 -10.02
N CYS A 381 6.69 -7.75 -11.06
CA CYS A 381 6.25 -8.35 -12.32
C CYS A 381 7.34 -9.20 -12.98
N ASN A 382 8.61 -8.76 -12.94
CA ASN A 382 9.73 -9.54 -13.50
C ASN A 382 9.95 -10.89 -12.79
N ASP A 383 9.70 -10.96 -11.49
CA ASP A 383 9.83 -12.19 -10.71
C ASP A 383 8.73 -13.21 -11.05
N VAL A 384 7.52 -12.73 -11.35
CA VAL A 384 6.35 -13.58 -11.66
C VAL A 384 6.30 -13.99 -13.12
N PHE A 385 6.55 -13.04 -14.02
CA PHE A 385 6.38 -13.21 -15.44
C PHE A 385 7.42 -12.34 -16.15
N PRO A 386 8.63 -12.87 -16.43
CA PRO A 386 9.72 -12.09 -17.01
C PRO A 386 9.25 -11.36 -18.27
N ILE A 387 9.21 -10.02 -18.18
CA ILE A 387 8.48 -9.16 -19.12
C ILE A 387 8.85 -9.49 -20.57
N ILE A 388 7.81 -9.63 -21.41
CA ILE A 388 7.94 -9.86 -22.85
C ILE A 388 8.43 -8.56 -23.53
N LYS A 389 9.76 -8.38 -23.53
CA LYS A 389 10.57 -7.31 -24.17
C LYS A 389 10.41 -5.88 -23.62
N LYS A 390 11.55 -5.23 -23.38
CA LYS A 390 11.67 -3.78 -23.12
C LYS A 390 11.00 -2.96 -24.24
N GLY A 391 10.00 -2.14 -23.87
CA GLY A 391 9.52 -1.02 -24.70
C GLY A 391 8.02 -0.97 -25.02
N ILE A 392 7.20 -1.90 -24.50
CA ILE A 392 5.76 -2.00 -24.87
C ILE A 392 4.81 -1.88 -23.64
N ASP A 393 5.32 -1.79 -22.42
CA ASP A 393 4.51 -1.91 -21.19
C ASP A 393 3.84 -0.58 -20.77
N LYS A 394 3.01 -0.03 -21.66
CA LYS A 394 2.26 1.21 -21.41
C LYS A 394 1.35 1.09 -20.18
N HIS A 395 0.88 -0.12 -19.86
CA HIS A 395 0.02 -0.37 -18.70
C HIS A 395 0.73 -0.07 -17.37
N LEU A 396 2.03 -0.31 -17.26
CA LEU A 396 2.81 0.02 -16.06
C LEU A 396 2.86 1.53 -15.74
N GLN A 397 2.47 2.39 -16.69
CA GLN A 397 2.41 3.84 -16.48
C GLN A 397 1.13 4.30 -15.76
N PHE A 398 0.06 3.48 -15.78
CA PHE A 398 -1.22 3.84 -15.20
C PHE A 398 -1.70 2.89 -14.09
N VAL A 399 -1.29 1.61 -14.10
CA VAL A 399 -1.66 0.63 -13.05
C VAL A 399 -1.39 1.13 -11.63
N PRO A 400 -0.23 1.76 -11.31
CA PRO A 400 -0.03 2.28 -9.97
C PRO A 400 -1.07 3.33 -9.57
N PHE A 401 -1.43 4.22 -10.48
CA PHE A 401 -2.43 5.26 -10.20
C PHE A 401 -3.81 4.68 -9.94
N THR A 402 -4.24 3.63 -10.66
CA THR A 402 -5.59 3.09 -10.44
C THR A 402 -5.76 2.59 -9.01
N TRP A 403 -4.71 1.99 -8.45
CA TRP A 403 -4.69 1.50 -7.08
C TRP A 403 -4.46 2.60 -6.04
N THR A 404 -3.50 3.52 -6.24
CA THR A 404 -3.29 4.63 -5.28
C THR A 404 -4.46 5.62 -5.29
N GLY A 405 -5.02 5.92 -6.46
CA GLY A 405 -6.21 6.75 -6.63
C GLY A 405 -7.43 6.11 -5.98
N GLY A 406 -7.70 4.84 -6.27
CA GLY A 406 -8.81 4.11 -5.66
C GLY A 406 -8.68 3.98 -4.14
N ASN A 407 -7.49 3.69 -3.63
CA ASN A 407 -7.25 3.54 -2.20
C ASN A 407 -7.41 4.87 -1.45
N ASN A 408 -6.79 5.94 -1.93
CA ASN A 408 -6.84 7.24 -1.24
C ASN A 408 -8.22 7.89 -1.33
N GLU A 409 -8.93 7.77 -2.46
CA GLU A 409 -10.28 8.33 -2.58
C GLU A 409 -11.26 7.66 -1.60
N MET A 410 -11.02 6.40 -1.24
CA MET A 410 -11.79 5.65 -0.23
C MET A 410 -11.22 5.74 1.19
N GLY A 411 -10.21 6.59 1.43
CA GLY A 411 -9.66 6.85 2.77
C GLY A 411 -8.52 5.93 3.20
N ALA A 412 -7.70 5.45 2.25
CA ALA A 412 -6.48 4.66 2.47
C ALA A 412 -6.71 3.37 3.28
N ALA A 413 -7.71 2.58 2.87
CA ALA A 413 -8.14 1.38 3.58
C ALA A 413 -7.19 0.17 3.43
N ILE A 414 -6.36 0.14 2.40
CA ILE A 414 -5.47 -0.98 2.07
C ILE A 414 -4.01 -0.60 2.33
N GLY A 415 -3.25 -1.52 2.93
CA GLY A 415 -1.82 -1.40 3.20
C GLY A 415 -0.95 -1.63 1.95
N HIS A 416 0.33 -1.23 2.05
CA HIS A 416 1.30 -1.25 0.96
C HIS A 416 1.47 -2.61 0.29
N ASP A 417 1.68 -3.68 1.07
CA ASP A 417 1.98 -5.01 0.51
C ASP A 417 0.81 -5.50 -0.37
N ILE A 418 -0.43 -5.34 0.12
CA ILE A 418 -1.64 -5.73 -0.61
C ILE A 418 -1.81 -4.86 -1.86
N LEU A 419 -1.56 -3.54 -1.77
CA LEU A 419 -1.61 -2.67 -2.96
C LEU A 419 -0.60 -3.11 -4.01
N LEU A 420 0.64 -3.40 -3.63
CA LEU A 420 1.69 -3.82 -4.55
C LEU A 420 1.36 -5.17 -5.21
N GLU A 421 0.84 -6.13 -4.45
CA GLU A 421 0.36 -7.41 -5.00
C GLU A 421 -0.77 -7.20 -6.00
N MET A 422 -1.73 -6.35 -5.67
CA MET A 422 -2.87 -6.10 -6.54
C MET A 422 -2.51 -5.27 -7.78
N MET A 423 -1.54 -4.36 -7.68
CA MET A 423 -0.92 -3.72 -8.85
C MET A 423 -0.24 -4.77 -9.76
N ALA A 424 0.48 -5.73 -9.17
CA ALA A 424 1.11 -6.81 -9.92
C ALA A 424 0.07 -7.69 -10.62
N VAL A 425 -1.03 -8.06 -9.94
CA VAL A 425 -2.17 -8.77 -10.53
C VAL A 425 -2.72 -8.03 -11.75
N SER A 426 -2.99 -6.73 -11.62
CA SER A 426 -3.47 -5.91 -12.74
C SER A 426 -2.49 -5.87 -13.91
N ALA A 427 -1.19 -5.71 -13.64
CA ALA A 427 -0.17 -5.68 -14.69
C ALA A 427 -0.01 -7.05 -15.39
N ILE A 428 0.04 -8.13 -14.61
CA ILE A 428 0.17 -9.50 -15.12
C ILE A 428 -1.06 -9.90 -15.95
N ALA A 429 -2.26 -9.42 -15.61
CA ALA A 429 -3.45 -9.66 -16.40
C ALA A 429 -3.29 -9.17 -17.85
N PHE A 430 -2.72 -7.97 -18.07
CA PHE A 430 -2.41 -7.48 -19.41
C PHE A 430 -1.39 -8.37 -20.15
N ASP A 431 -0.41 -8.92 -19.44
CA ASP A 431 0.59 -9.82 -20.03
C ASP A 431 0.00 -11.19 -20.39
N ILE A 432 -0.94 -11.70 -19.60
CA ILE A 432 -1.67 -12.93 -19.92
C ILE A 432 -2.61 -12.71 -21.11
N ASP A 433 -3.36 -11.60 -21.15
CA ASP A 433 -4.22 -11.27 -22.29
C ASP A 433 -3.39 -11.24 -23.58
N LYS A 434 -2.24 -10.55 -23.55
CA LYS A 434 -1.30 -10.53 -24.68
C LYS A 434 -0.76 -11.92 -25.03
N LEU A 435 -0.41 -12.75 -24.05
CA LEU A 435 0.03 -14.13 -24.29
C LEU A 435 -1.08 -14.94 -24.99
N MET A 436 -2.31 -14.82 -24.51
CA MET A 436 -3.50 -15.51 -25.00
C MET A 436 -3.83 -15.09 -26.44
N GLU A 437 -3.91 -13.78 -26.70
CA GLU A 437 -4.30 -13.20 -27.99
C GLU A 437 -3.21 -13.31 -29.07
N SER A 438 -1.94 -13.49 -28.69
CA SER A 438 -0.83 -13.63 -29.65
C SER A 438 -0.37 -15.08 -29.82
N GLN A 439 0.32 -15.61 -28.81
CA GLN A 439 0.97 -16.92 -28.87
C GLN A 439 -0.07 -18.04 -28.84
N VAL A 440 -1.02 -18.01 -27.89
CA VAL A 440 -2.00 -19.11 -27.74
C VAL A 440 -3.01 -19.13 -28.89
N ALA A 441 -3.49 -17.97 -29.33
CA ALA A 441 -4.39 -17.87 -30.48
C ALA A 441 -3.77 -18.46 -31.77
N SER A 442 -2.46 -18.32 -31.95
CA SER A 442 -1.73 -18.87 -33.11
C SER A 442 -1.53 -20.39 -33.08
N LEU A 443 -1.75 -21.04 -31.93
CA LEU A 443 -1.58 -22.50 -31.81
C LEU A 443 -2.66 -23.25 -32.61
N PRO A 444 -2.33 -24.37 -33.28
CA PRO A 444 -3.31 -25.26 -33.89
C PRO A 444 -4.38 -25.74 -32.90
N LYS A 445 -5.62 -26.00 -33.39
CA LYS A 445 -6.76 -26.47 -32.57
C LYS A 445 -6.39 -27.65 -31.64
N PHE A 446 -5.57 -28.59 -32.11
CA PHE A 446 -5.13 -29.74 -31.29
C PHE A 446 -4.21 -29.35 -30.12
N GLN A 447 -3.30 -28.38 -30.30
CA GLN A 447 -2.43 -27.88 -29.22
C GLN A 447 -3.22 -27.04 -28.22
N ARG A 448 -4.22 -26.27 -28.66
CA ARG A 448 -5.14 -25.57 -27.75
C ARG A 448 -5.95 -26.55 -26.89
N LYS A 449 -6.41 -27.66 -27.48
CA LYS A 449 -7.08 -28.73 -26.73
C LYS A 449 -6.15 -29.40 -25.72
N LEU A 450 -4.89 -29.65 -26.09
CA LEU A 450 -3.88 -30.19 -25.18
C LEU A 450 -3.59 -29.20 -24.03
N LEU A 451 -3.40 -27.92 -24.33
CA LEU A 451 -3.19 -26.86 -23.35
C LEU A 451 -4.37 -26.76 -22.37
N LYS A 452 -5.61 -26.88 -22.85
CA LYS A 452 -6.81 -26.93 -22.00
C LYS A 452 -6.73 -28.06 -20.96
N ASN A 453 -6.26 -29.24 -21.35
CA ASN A 453 -6.11 -30.37 -20.43
C ASN A 453 -4.97 -30.13 -19.44
N ILE A 454 -3.83 -29.61 -19.91
CA ILE A 454 -2.70 -29.24 -19.05
C ILE A 454 -3.13 -28.21 -18.00
N ILE A 455 -3.87 -27.18 -18.39
CA ILE A 455 -4.40 -26.17 -17.45
C ILE A 455 -5.28 -26.83 -16.39
N LYS A 456 -6.19 -27.74 -16.77
CA LYS A 456 -6.98 -28.49 -15.79
C LYS A 456 -6.11 -29.29 -14.82
N ASP A 457 -5.11 -30.01 -15.34
CA ASP A 457 -4.18 -30.79 -14.52
C ASP A 457 -3.31 -29.91 -13.60
N LEU A 458 -3.03 -28.65 -13.96
CA LEU A 458 -2.29 -27.70 -13.11
C LEU A 458 -3.06 -27.33 -11.84
N PHE A 459 -4.38 -27.34 -11.89
CA PHE A 459 -5.26 -26.99 -10.77
C PHE A 459 -5.95 -28.21 -10.15
N ASP A 460 -5.64 -29.42 -10.59
CA ASP A 460 -6.20 -30.66 -10.02
C ASP A 460 -5.43 -31.04 -8.74
N SER A 461 -6.14 -31.06 -7.60
CA SER A 461 -5.54 -31.30 -6.28
C SER A 461 -4.85 -32.65 -6.18
N ASP A 462 -5.41 -33.68 -6.84
CA ASP A 462 -4.97 -35.07 -6.72
C ASP A 462 -3.73 -35.40 -7.57
N LYS A 463 -3.40 -34.56 -8.58
CA LYS A 463 -2.26 -34.78 -9.50
C LYS A 463 -1.09 -33.82 -9.30
N SER A 464 -1.27 -32.79 -8.51
CA SER A 464 -0.28 -31.73 -8.30
C SER A 464 1.00 -32.22 -7.59
N GLU A 465 0.92 -33.32 -6.82
CA GLU A 465 2.08 -33.96 -6.17
C GLU A 465 2.96 -34.77 -7.14
N GLU A 466 2.39 -35.38 -8.19
CA GLU A 466 3.14 -36.21 -9.14
C GLU A 466 3.94 -35.37 -10.16
N LEU A 467 3.38 -34.22 -10.59
CA LEU A 467 4.02 -33.35 -11.57
C LEU A 467 5.27 -32.65 -11.03
N ASN A 468 5.34 -32.37 -9.72
CA ASN A 468 6.51 -31.74 -9.11
C ASN A 468 7.73 -32.70 -9.03
N ASN A 469 7.49 -34.01 -8.87
CA ASN A 469 8.57 -35.01 -8.78
C ASN A 469 9.14 -35.46 -10.14
N SER A 470 8.41 -35.27 -11.24
CA SER A 470 8.87 -35.67 -12.58
C SER A 470 10.00 -34.79 -13.18
N SER A 471 10.33 -33.67 -12.54
CA SER A 471 11.39 -32.75 -12.99
C SER A 471 12.79 -33.07 -12.40
N GLN A 472 12.90 -34.06 -11.52
CA GLN A 472 14.18 -34.61 -11.05
C GLN A 472 14.28 -36.11 -11.34
N GLY A 473 15.03 -36.46 -12.39
CA GLY A 473 15.62 -37.79 -12.53
C GLY A 473 14.99 -38.74 -13.55
N ARG A 474 15.12 -38.44 -14.86
CA ARG A 474 15.02 -39.47 -15.90
C ARG A 474 16.27 -40.36 -15.84
N LYS A 475 16.27 -41.39 -14.98
CA LYS A 475 17.29 -42.45 -15.01
C LYS A 475 17.16 -43.24 -16.31
N LYS A 476 18.21 -43.17 -17.14
CA LYS A 476 18.44 -44.06 -18.30
C LYS A 476 18.34 -45.52 -17.86
N ARG A 477 17.36 -46.26 -18.38
CA ARG A 477 17.46 -47.73 -18.45
C ARG A 477 18.27 -48.08 -19.70
N LYS A 478 19.51 -48.55 -19.49
CA LYS A 478 20.34 -49.21 -20.49
C LYS A 478 19.70 -50.56 -20.87
N GLY A 479 19.76 -50.87 -22.16
CA GLY A 479 19.10 -52.01 -22.77
C GLY A 479 19.77 -53.36 -22.56
N GLU A 480 19.06 -54.37 -23.05
CA GLU A 480 19.60 -55.66 -23.45
C GLU A 480 19.51 -55.77 -24.97
N PHE A 481 20.64 -56.16 -25.56
CA PHE A 481 20.84 -56.52 -26.95
C PHE A 481 20.21 -57.89 -27.24
N ILE A 482 19.47 -58.01 -28.35
CA ILE A 482 19.55 -59.20 -29.21
C ILE A 482 19.53 -58.73 -30.67
N SER A 483 20.53 -59.20 -31.40
CA SER A 483 20.86 -59.02 -32.81
C SER A 483 19.88 -59.70 -33.78
N GLY A 484 19.68 -59.09 -34.95
CA GLY A 484 19.05 -59.71 -36.11
C GLY A 484 19.22 -58.81 -37.33
N ASP A 485 20.21 -59.15 -38.15
CA ASP A 485 20.59 -58.59 -39.44
C ASP A 485 19.48 -58.81 -40.49
N ASP A 486 19.11 -57.80 -41.29
CA ASP A 486 19.19 -57.93 -42.75
C ASP A 486 18.94 -56.61 -43.51
N SER A 487 19.66 -56.53 -44.62
CA SER A 487 19.77 -55.53 -45.67
C SER A 487 18.56 -54.64 -46.01
N SER A 488 18.81 -53.34 -46.22
CA SER A 488 18.88 -52.69 -47.56
C SER A 488 18.55 -51.19 -47.48
N ASP A 489 19.55 -50.34 -47.67
CA ASP A 489 19.40 -48.97 -48.20
C ASP A 489 19.43 -49.08 -49.74
N PRO A 490 18.59 -48.35 -50.51
CA PRO A 490 18.92 -46.97 -50.83
C PRO A 490 17.70 -46.06 -51.05
N ASN A 491 17.64 -44.90 -50.40
CA ASN A 491 17.72 -43.62 -51.12
C ASN A 491 17.33 -42.41 -50.27
N SER A 492 18.20 -41.43 -50.40
CA SER A 492 18.03 -40.00 -50.18
C SER A 492 16.62 -39.47 -50.42
N MET A 493 16.08 -38.77 -49.43
CA MET A 493 15.45 -37.45 -49.52
C MET A 493 14.61 -37.28 -48.26
N LEU A 494 15.11 -36.58 -47.25
CA LEU A 494 14.33 -35.94 -46.15
C LEU A 494 15.31 -35.30 -45.14
N GLN A 495 15.98 -34.23 -45.54
CA GLN A 495 16.60 -33.30 -44.59
C GLN A 495 16.14 -31.88 -44.92
N ARG A 496 14.87 -31.60 -44.59
CA ARG A 496 14.34 -30.23 -44.45
C ARG A 496 13.12 -30.11 -43.53
N GLY A 497 12.72 -31.18 -42.84
CA GLY A 497 11.49 -31.23 -42.03
C GLY A 497 11.63 -31.20 -40.50
N ASP A 498 12.84 -31.40 -39.95
CA ASP A 498 12.99 -31.63 -38.50
C ASP A 498 13.17 -30.36 -37.65
N HIS A 499 13.82 -29.32 -38.18
CA HIS A 499 14.01 -28.07 -37.43
C HIS A 499 12.68 -27.36 -37.11
N HIS A 500 11.67 -27.47 -37.99
CA HIS A 500 10.40 -26.77 -37.80
C HIS A 500 9.47 -27.48 -36.79
N LYS A 501 9.53 -28.82 -36.71
CA LYS A 501 8.81 -29.59 -35.67
C LYS A 501 9.44 -29.41 -34.29
N GLN A 502 10.77 -29.37 -34.21
CA GLN A 502 11.49 -29.16 -32.96
C GLN A 502 11.29 -27.73 -32.40
N CYS A 503 11.27 -26.71 -33.28
CA CYS A 503 11.00 -25.32 -32.90
C CYS A 503 9.56 -25.12 -32.38
N LYS A 504 8.54 -25.70 -33.04
CA LYS A 504 7.14 -25.63 -32.59
C LYS A 504 6.87 -26.40 -31.28
N SER A 505 7.63 -27.46 -31.01
CA SER A 505 7.61 -28.15 -29.71
C SER A 505 8.17 -27.26 -28.60
N MET A 506 9.31 -26.59 -28.84
CA MET A 506 9.91 -25.69 -27.85
C MET A 506 9.03 -24.48 -27.53
N GLU A 507 8.34 -23.92 -28.53
CA GLU A 507 7.42 -22.79 -28.33
C GLU A 507 6.21 -23.17 -27.47
N PHE A 508 5.60 -24.35 -27.74
CA PHE A 508 4.50 -24.86 -26.94
C PHE A 508 4.93 -25.13 -25.48
N ASP A 509 6.11 -25.73 -25.29
CA ASP A 509 6.67 -25.99 -23.95
C ASP A 509 6.94 -24.69 -23.17
N GLN A 510 7.37 -23.62 -23.85
CA GLN A 510 7.52 -22.30 -23.24
C GLN A 510 6.19 -21.70 -22.79
N ILE A 511 5.14 -21.83 -23.61
CA ILE A 511 3.77 -21.39 -23.25
C ILE A 511 3.28 -22.14 -22.01
N VAL A 512 3.43 -23.47 -21.99
CA VAL A 512 3.08 -24.29 -20.83
C VAL A 512 3.87 -23.89 -19.58
N GLY A 513 5.18 -23.62 -19.73
CA GLY A 513 6.03 -23.14 -18.65
C GLY A 513 5.52 -21.84 -18.01
N LYS A 514 5.04 -20.90 -18.83
CA LYS A 514 4.45 -19.64 -18.38
C LYS A 514 3.18 -19.85 -17.55
N PHE A 515 2.26 -20.72 -17.98
CA PHE A 515 1.05 -21.03 -17.21
C PHE A 515 1.37 -21.74 -15.89
N ARG A 516 2.40 -22.61 -15.86
CA ARG A 516 2.86 -23.24 -14.62
C ARG A 516 3.42 -22.21 -13.64
N GLN A 517 4.19 -21.24 -14.13
CA GLN A 517 4.73 -20.16 -13.30
C GLN A 517 3.61 -19.26 -12.75
N PHE A 518 2.65 -18.89 -13.60
CA PHE A 518 1.45 -18.12 -13.22
C PHE A 518 0.65 -18.84 -12.12
N ALA A 519 0.31 -20.12 -12.31
CA ALA A 519 -0.41 -20.90 -11.31
C ALA A 519 0.37 -21.03 -9.99
N LYS A 520 1.68 -21.31 -10.09
CA LYS A 520 2.55 -21.41 -8.92
C LYS A 520 2.60 -20.12 -8.11
N TYR A 521 2.65 -18.97 -8.77
CA TYR A 521 2.72 -17.67 -8.10
C TYR A 521 1.54 -17.48 -7.13
N TYR A 522 0.31 -17.61 -7.62
CA TYR A 522 -0.89 -17.41 -6.81
C TYR A 522 -1.15 -18.54 -5.81
N MET A 523 -1.00 -19.80 -6.24
CA MET A 523 -1.31 -20.96 -5.40
C MET A 523 -0.25 -21.25 -4.33
N LYS A 524 0.98 -20.77 -4.49
CA LYS A 524 2.06 -20.90 -3.49
C LYS A 524 2.44 -19.56 -2.86
N HIS A 525 1.63 -18.52 -3.05
CA HIS A 525 1.82 -17.25 -2.37
C HIS A 525 1.71 -17.45 -0.84
N PRO A 526 2.58 -16.86 -0.01
CA PRO A 526 2.55 -17.06 1.43
C PRO A 526 1.21 -16.74 2.08
N GLU A 527 0.52 -15.69 1.63
CA GLU A 527 -0.80 -15.34 2.15
C GLU A 527 -1.89 -16.31 1.68
N THR A 528 -1.82 -16.82 0.44
CA THR A 528 -2.73 -17.88 -0.02
C THR A 528 -2.60 -19.12 0.84
N LEU A 529 -1.36 -19.54 1.16
CA LEU A 529 -1.11 -20.71 2.01
C LEU A 529 -1.58 -20.51 3.46
N ARG A 530 -1.67 -19.26 3.92
CA ARG A 530 -2.18 -18.89 5.25
C ARG A 530 -3.68 -18.60 5.29
N ALA A 531 -4.32 -18.44 4.13
CA ALA A 531 -5.76 -18.25 4.01
C ALA A 531 -6.52 -19.54 4.34
N SER A 532 -7.83 -19.43 4.54
CA SER A 532 -8.68 -20.60 4.77
C SER A 532 -8.66 -21.58 3.60
N ILE A 533 -9.02 -22.84 3.87
CA ILE A 533 -9.19 -23.84 2.81
C ILE A 533 -10.26 -23.38 1.80
N TYR A 534 -11.30 -22.70 2.28
CA TYR A 534 -12.35 -22.15 1.42
C TYR A 534 -11.80 -21.09 0.46
N ASP A 535 -11.06 -20.10 0.97
CA ASP A 535 -10.50 -19.02 0.15
C ASP A 535 -9.47 -19.56 -0.85
N GLN A 536 -8.63 -20.53 -0.43
CA GLN A 536 -7.69 -21.23 -1.30
C GLN A 536 -8.40 -21.95 -2.45
N GLU A 537 -9.49 -22.66 -2.15
CA GLU A 537 -10.25 -23.42 -3.14
C GLU A 537 -11.02 -22.48 -4.09
N GLN A 538 -11.59 -21.40 -3.58
CA GLN A 538 -12.26 -20.39 -4.39
C GLN A 538 -11.27 -19.72 -5.37
N LEU A 539 -10.09 -19.34 -4.90
CA LEU A 539 -9.02 -18.83 -5.76
C LEU A 539 -8.60 -19.85 -6.83
N ARG A 540 -8.45 -21.13 -6.45
CA ARG A 540 -8.11 -22.21 -7.38
C ARG A 540 -9.14 -22.32 -8.51
N LEU A 541 -10.43 -22.32 -8.16
CA LEU A 541 -11.54 -22.40 -9.11
C LEU A 541 -11.57 -21.18 -10.03
N ASP A 542 -11.46 -19.97 -9.50
CA ASP A 542 -11.52 -18.75 -10.30
C ASP A 542 -10.30 -18.59 -11.23
N LEU A 543 -9.10 -19.03 -10.81
CA LEU A 543 -7.91 -19.08 -11.68
C LEU A 543 -8.10 -20.08 -12.83
N LEU A 544 -8.65 -21.25 -12.53
CA LEU A 544 -8.97 -22.25 -13.55
C LEU A 544 -9.99 -21.69 -14.55
N ASP A 545 -11.07 -21.09 -14.06
CA ASP A 545 -12.11 -20.48 -14.88
C ASP A 545 -11.56 -19.34 -15.74
N TYR A 546 -10.70 -18.47 -15.21
CA TYR A 546 -10.05 -17.39 -15.97
C TYR A 546 -9.29 -17.92 -17.19
N LEU A 547 -8.43 -18.92 -16.99
CA LEU A 547 -7.61 -19.47 -18.07
C LEU A 547 -8.43 -20.28 -19.09
N LEU A 548 -9.43 -21.02 -18.62
CA LEU A 548 -10.35 -21.75 -19.49
C LEU A 548 -11.25 -20.81 -20.30
N ALA A 549 -11.68 -19.70 -19.70
CA ALA A 549 -12.47 -18.66 -20.35
C ALA A 549 -11.71 -17.99 -21.49
N HIS A 550 -10.42 -17.70 -21.32
CA HIS A 550 -9.54 -17.21 -22.39
C HIS A 550 -9.45 -18.18 -23.59
N LEU A 551 -9.19 -19.46 -23.32
CA LEU A 551 -9.16 -20.48 -24.39
C LEU A 551 -10.51 -20.61 -25.10
N THR A 552 -11.57 -20.40 -24.35
CA THR A 552 -12.94 -20.46 -24.84
C THR A 552 -13.22 -19.27 -25.76
N GLN A 553 -12.89 -18.05 -25.34
CA GLN A 553 -12.95 -16.82 -26.14
C GLN A 553 -12.14 -16.94 -27.45
N ILE A 554 -10.93 -17.49 -27.40
CA ILE A 554 -10.09 -17.71 -28.60
C ILE A 554 -10.79 -18.62 -29.61
N ASN A 555 -11.48 -19.66 -29.14
CA ASN A 555 -12.23 -20.53 -30.05
C ASN A 555 -13.49 -19.84 -30.58
N ASP A 556 -14.20 -19.09 -29.74
CA ASP A 556 -15.37 -18.31 -30.18
C ASP A 556 -14.96 -17.27 -31.25
N ASN A 557 -13.80 -16.62 -31.12
CA ASN A 557 -13.23 -15.74 -32.15
C ASN A 557 -12.95 -16.50 -33.46
N ALA A 558 -12.36 -17.70 -33.37
CA ALA A 558 -12.08 -18.53 -34.55
C ALA A 558 -13.37 -19.00 -35.24
N ASP A 559 -14.39 -19.38 -34.47
CA ASP A 559 -15.69 -19.79 -34.99
C ASP A 559 -16.41 -18.60 -35.63
N LEU A 560 -16.33 -17.41 -35.02
CA LEU A 560 -16.82 -16.17 -35.63
C LEU A 560 -16.11 -15.90 -36.96
N GLN A 561 -14.79 -16.08 -37.06
CA GLN A 561 -14.02 -15.88 -38.30
C GLN A 561 -14.41 -16.87 -39.41
N GLU A 562 -14.68 -18.13 -39.06
CA GLU A 562 -15.07 -19.20 -40.00
C GLU A 562 -16.51 -19.02 -40.57
N GLN A 563 -17.37 -18.20 -39.95
CA GLN A 563 -18.71 -17.92 -40.48
C GLN A 563 -18.68 -17.05 -41.76
N ASP A 564 -19.36 -17.48 -42.82
CA ASP A 564 -19.50 -16.72 -44.09
C ASP A 564 -20.17 -15.35 -43.90
N ILE A 565 -19.72 -14.35 -44.66
CA ILE A 565 -20.23 -12.96 -44.62
C ILE A 565 -21.15 -12.72 -45.82
N PRO A 566 -22.44 -12.38 -45.63
CA PRO A 566 -23.20 -11.70 -46.67
C PRO A 566 -22.63 -10.30 -46.90
N ASP A 567 -22.34 -9.97 -48.15
CA ASP A 567 -21.59 -8.83 -48.74
C ASP A 567 -22.04 -7.39 -48.34
N THR A 568 -22.39 -7.17 -47.07
CA THR A 568 -22.95 -5.93 -46.54
C THR A 568 -22.09 -5.41 -45.40
N HIS A 569 -21.94 -4.08 -45.30
CA HIS A 569 -21.28 -3.37 -44.20
C HIS A 569 -21.95 -3.56 -42.80
N ALA A 570 -22.79 -4.58 -42.63
CA ALA A 570 -23.52 -4.85 -41.41
C ALA A 570 -22.65 -5.58 -40.36
N THR A 571 -22.91 -5.34 -39.07
CA THR A 571 -22.29 -6.07 -37.96
C THR A 571 -22.52 -7.58 -38.10
N LYS A 572 -21.43 -8.36 -38.09
CA LYS A 572 -21.48 -9.82 -38.16
C LYS A 572 -22.18 -10.40 -36.94
N VAL A 573 -23.20 -11.24 -37.14
CA VAL A 573 -23.90 -11.92 -36.04
C VAL A 573 -23.19 -13.25 -35.72
N PHE A 574 -22.88 -13.49 -34.45
CA PHE A 574 -22.28 -14.73 -33.97
C PHE A 574 -23.36 -15.79 -33.73
N HIS A 575 -23.44 -16.78 -34.62
CA HIS A 575 -24.48 -17.80 -34.59
C HIS A 575 -24.05 -19.07 -33.83
N SER A 576 -22.75 -19.24 -33.61
CA SER A 576 -22.17 -20.42 -32.96
C SER A 576 -22.09 -20.33 -31.43
N SER A 577 -22.81 -19.36 -30.83
CA SER A 577 -22.81 -19.19 -29.37
C SER A 577 -23.32 -20.44 -28.65
N ARG A 578 -22.64 -20.81 -27.56
CA ARG A 578 -22.98 -21.96 -26.70
C ARG A 578 -24.10 -21.68 -25.70
N GLY A 579 -24.56 -20.43 -25.61
CA GLY A 579 -25.61 -19.98 -24.69
C GLY A 579 -26.13 -18.59 -25.06
N SER A 580 -26.91 -17.99 -24.16
CA SER A 580 -27.38 -16.61 -24.33
C SER A 580 -26.26 -15.59 -24.16
N PHE A 581 -26.48 -14.35 -24.62
CA PHE A 581 -25.60 -13.22 -24.30
C PHE A 581 -25.38 -13.07 -22.79
N PHE A 582 -26.44 -13.26 -22.00
CA PHE A 582 -26.37 -13.22 -20.53
C PHE A 582 -25.42 -14.28 -19.97
N ASP A 583 -25.55 -15.53 -20.44
CA ASP A 583 -24.69 -16.64 -19.97
C ASP A 583 -23.24 -16.40 -20.36
N TRP A 584 -22.99 -15.90 -21.57
CA TRP A 584 -21.65 -15.59 -22.04
C TRP A 584 -20.99 -14.48 -21.22
N ILE A 585 -21.72 -13.38 -20.94
CA ILE A 585 -21.24 -12.30 -20.07
C ILE A 585 -20.93 -12.80 -18.67
N ARG A 586 -21.78 -13.63 -18.06
CA ARG A 586 -21.58 -14.14 -16.69
C ARG A 586 -20.59 -15.30 -16.57
N SER A 587 -20.15 -15.88 -17.68
CA SER A 587 -19.19 -16.99 -17.70
C SER A 587 -17.95 -16.64 -18.51
N THR A 588 -17.91 -17.00 -19.80
CA THR A 588 -16.73 -16.88 -20.67
C THR A 588 -16.18 -15.45 -20.68
N SER A 589 -17.04 -14.45 -20.82
CA SER A 589 -16.60 -13.08 -20.99
C SER A 589 -16.19 -12.44 -19.67
N GLY A 590 -17.06 -12.51 -18.66
CA GLY A 590 -16.77 -12.00 -17.32
C GLY A 590 -15.57 -12.69 -16.67
N ASN A 591 -15.44 -14.01 -16.81
CA ASN A 591 -14.32 -14.75 -16.21
C ASN A 591 -12.99 -14.42 -16.86
N HIS A 592 -12.92 -14.05 -18.15
CA HIS A 592 -11.64 -13.70 -18.77
C HIS A 592 -11.15 -12.28 -18.39
N THR A 593 -11.94 -11.44 -17.70
CA THR A 593 -11.54 -10.06 -17.35
C THR A 593 -10.55 -9.96 -16.19
N ALA A 594 -10.00 -11.09 -15.73
CA ALA A 594 -9.19 -11.24 -14.50
C ALA A 594 -9.89 -10.88 -13.18
N GLY A 595 -10.97 -10.08 -13.21
CA GLY A 595 -11.69 -9.59 -12.03
C GLY A 595 -12.04 -10.66 -10.99
N PRO A 596 -12.70 -11.77 -11.36
CA PRO A 596 -13.10 -12.80 -10.39
C PRO A 596 -11.92 -13.45 -9.65
N PHE A 597 -10.86 -13.87 -10.36
CA PHE A 597 -9.71 -14.48 -9.69
C PHE A 597 -8.92 -13.44 -8.89
N ALA A 598 -8.81 -12.21 -9.40
CA ALA A 598 -8.15 -11.11 -8.70
C ALA A 598 -8.87 -10.79 -7.39
N PHE A 599 -10.20 -10.87 -7.37
CA PHE A 599 -11.00 -10.70 -6.16
C PHE A 599 -10.76 -11.83 -5.15
N SER A 600 -10.75 -13.08 -5.60
CA SER A 600 -10.47 -14.23 -4.73
C SER A 600 -9.05 -14.21 -4.17
N PHE A 601 -8.06 -13.75 -4.96
CA PHE A 601 -6.70 -13.54 -4.47
C PHE A 601 -6.62 -12.38 -3.48
N PHE A 602 -7.32 -11.28 -3.76
CA PHE A 602 -7.43 -10.15 -2.84
C PHE A 602 -7.98 -10.56 -1.47
N LEU A 603 -8.98 -11.44 -1.43
CA LEU A 603 -9.52 -12.00 -0.19
C LEU A 603 -8.48 -12.86 0.55
N CYS A 604 -7.65 -13.62 -0.17
CA CYS A 604 -6.54 -14.36 0.44
C CYS A 604 -5.50 -13.41 1.08
N LEU A 605 -5.21 -12.28 0.42
CA LEU A 605 -4.25 -11.28 0.91
C LEU A 605 -4.77 -10.49 2.13
N PHE A 606 -6.07 -10.16 2.12
CA PHE A 606 -6.68 -9.32 3.16
C PHE A 606 -7.21 -10.13 4.36
N GLY A 607 -7.33 -11.45 4.22
CA GLY A 607 -7.79 -12.34 5.27
C GLY A 607 -6.92 -12.32 6.54
N PRO A 608 -7.38 -12.95 7.63
CA PRO A 608 -6.71 -12.89 8.93
C PRO A 608 -5.34 -13.61 8.98
N GLY A 609 -5.02 -14.43 7.97
CA GLY A 609 -3.71 -15.09 7.85
C GLY A 609 -3.45 -16.18 8.89
N ASP A 610 -4.49 -16.66 9.57
CA ASP A 610 -4.45 -17.70 10.60
C ASP A 610 -5.31 -18.93 10.23
N GLY A 611 -5.60 -19.11 8.94
CA GLY A 611 -6.42 -20.19 8.41
C GLY A 611 -7.93 -19.98 8.54
N ARG A 612 -8.39 -18.88 9.17
CA ARG A 612 -9.81 -18.52 9.19
C ARG A 612 -10.23 -17.84 7.88
N ASP A 613 -11.53 -17.94 7.60
CA ASP A 613 -12.13 -17.38 6.40
C ASP A 613 -11.97 -15.86 6.36
N SER A 614 -11.64 -15.33 5.18
CA SER A 614 -11.61 -13.88 4.90
C SER A 614 -12.97 -13.21 5.12
N LEU A 615 -14.05 -13.95 4.86
CA LEU A 615 -15.45 -13.54 5.03
C LEU A 615 -16.16 -14.52 5.97
N GLU A 616 -16.59 -14.03 7.14
CA GLU A 616 -16.95 -14.89 8.27
C GLU A 616 -18.23 -15.72 8.09
N THR A 617 -19.22 -15.23 7.32
CA THR A 617 -20.54 -15.88 7.20
C THR A 617 -20.87 -16.28 5.77
N VAL A 618 -21.75 -17.28 5.63
CA VAL A 618 -22.26 -17.72 4.31
C VAL A 618 -22.94 -16.56 3.57
N GLU A 619 -23.70 -15.73 4.28
CA GLU A 619 -24.36 -14.55 3.73
C GLU A 619 -23.34 -13.56 3.15
N VAL A 620 -22.31 -13.19 3.92
CA VAL A 620 -21.27 -12.25 3.46
C VAL A 620 -20.50 -12.81 2.26
N LYS A 621 -20.19 -14.12 2.27
CA LYS A 621 -19.54 -14.80 1.13
C LYS A 621 -20.38 -14.74 -0.13
N TYR A 622 -21.68 -15.01 -0.01
CA TYR A 622 -22.61 -14.99 -1.14
C TYR A 622 -22.71 -13.59 -1.75
N ILE A 623 -22.93 -12.57 -0.91
CA ILE A 623 -23.02 -11.17 -1.36
C ILE A 623 -21.70 -10.72 -2.00
N ALA A 624 -20.54 -11.06 -1.41
CA ALA A 624 -19.24 -10.69 -1.97
C ALA A 624 -18.97 -11.35 -3.33
N GLN A 625 -19.41 -12.60 -3.53
CA GLN A 625 -19.36 -13.24 -4.84
C GLN A 625 -20.27 -12.54 -5.85
N ASP A 626 -21.46 -12.12 -5.44
CA ASP A 626 -22.39 -11.38 -6.29
C ASP A 626 -21.80 -10.03 -6.73
N VAL A 627 -21.19 -9.29 -5.79
CA VAL A 627 -20.40 -8.07 -6.06
C VAL A 627 -19.32 -8.35 -7.11
N SER A 628 -18.53 -9.42 -6.95
CA SER A 628 -17.46 -9.79 -7.88
C SER A 628 -17.98 -10.09 -9.29
N ARG A 629 -19.10 -10.83 -9.40
CA ARG A 629 -19.69 -11.20 -10.71
C ARG A 629 -20.33 -10.02 -11.42
N HIS A 630 -21.04 -9.15 -10.71
CA HIS A 630 -21.59 -7.91 -11.27
C HIS A 630 -20.48 -6.98 -11.73
N LEU A 631 -19.41 -6.84 -10.95
CA LEU A 631 -18.25 -6.03 -11.31
C LEU A 631 -17.56 -6.56 -12.57
N ALA A 632 -17.29 -7.88 -12.65
CA ALA A 632 -16.67 -8.49 -13.83
C ALA A 632 -17.51 -8.30 -15.10
N SER A 633 -18.83 -8.48 -14.98
CA SER A 633 -19.78 -8.26 -16.08
C SER A 633 -19.76 -6.79 -16.54
N MET A 634 -19.85 -5.85 -15.61
CA MET A 634 -19.80 -4.41 -15.88
C MET A 634 -18.49 -4.01 -16.58
N CYS A 635 -17.34 -4.46 -16.06
CA CYS A 635 -16.03 -4.17 -16.65
C CYS A 635 -15.91 -4.71 -18.08
N ARG A 636 -16.40 -5.94 -18.34
CA ARG A 636 -16.42 -6.50 -19.71
C ARG A 636 -17.27 -5.67 -20.66
N LEU A 637 -18.47 -5.26 -20.23
CA LEU A 637 -19.39 -4.49 -21.06
C LEU A 637 -18.82 -3.11 -21.42
N TYR A 638 -18.12 -2.45 -20.49
CA TYR A 638 -17.42 -1.19 -20.79
C TYR A 638 -16.22 -1.39 -21.73
N ASN A 639 -15.47 -2.48 -21.58
CA ASN A 639 -14.39 -2.81 -22.50
C ASN A 639 -14.93 -3.00 -23.91
N ASP A 640 -15.95 -3.86 -24.08
CA ASP A 640 -16.60 -4.12 -25.37
C ASP A 640 -17.19 -2.86 -26.00
N TRP A 641 -17.74 -1.96 -25.18
CA TRP A 641 -18.24 -0.67 -25.64
C TRP A 641 -17.15 0.24 -26.21
N GLY A 642 -15.97 0.24 -25.58
CA GLY A 642 -14.81 1.03 -26.02
C GLY A 642 -14.09 0.42 -27.22
N SER A 643 -14.15 -0.91 -27.38
CA SER A 643 -13.36 -1.66 -28.34
C SER A 643 -14.06 -2.02 -29.65
N VAL A 644 -15.35 -1.72 -29.84
CA VAL A 644 -16.14 -2.08 -31.03
C VAL A 644 -15.38 -1.99 -32.35
N LEU A 645 -14.69 -0.86 -32.61
CA LEU A 645 -13.93 -0.66 -33.85
C LEU A 645 -12.70 -1.57 -33.95
N ARG A 646 -11.95 -1.71 -32.85
CA ARG A 646 -10.75 -2.55 -32.79
C ARG A 646 -11.12 -4.02 -32.96
N ASP A 647 -12.13 -4.49 -32.23
CA ASP A 647 -12.53 -5.89 -32.27
C ASP A 647 -13.07 -6.28 -33.64
N ARG A 648 -13.76 -5.35 -34.34
CA ARG A 648 -14.13 -5.54 -35.74
C ARG A 648 -12.91 -5.65 -36.67
N ASP A 649 -11.92 -4.76 -36.53
CA ASP A 649 -10.71 -4.81 -37.35
C ASP A 649 -9.89 -6.11 -37.11
N GLU A 650 -9.92 -6.61 -35.87
CA GLU A 650 -9.17 -7.77 -35.43
C GLU A 650 -9.95 -9.09 -35.60
N ASP A 651 -11.24 -9.04 -35.95
CA ASP A 651 -12.17 -10.16 -35.96
C ASP A 651 -12.27 -10.88 -34.59
N ASN A 652 -12.28 -10.10 -33.52
CA ASN A 652 -12.55 -10.55 -32.16
C ASN A 652 -14.05 -10.50 -31.86
N LEU A 653 -14.56 -11.48 -31.13
CA LEU A 653 -15.94 -11.51 -30.66
C LEU A 653 -16.17 -10.42 -29.60
N ASN A 654 -17.12 -9.54 -29.89
CA ASN A 654 -17.59 -8.44 -29.08
C ASN A 654 -19.08 -8.65 -28.73
N SER A 655 -19.50 -8.14 -27.57
CA SER A 655 -20.91 -8.16 -27.12
C SER A 655 -21.94 -7.83 -28.20
N ILE A 656 -21.66 -6.82 -29.06
CA ILE A 656 -22.65 -6.34 -30.05
C ILE A 656 -22.97 -7.34 -31.17
N GLN A 657 -22.19 -8.43 -31.28
CA GLN A 657 -22.35 -9.45 -32.31
C GLN A 657 -23.30 -10.58 -31.88
N PHE A 658 -23.80 -10.55 -30.64
CA PHE A 658 -24.78 -11.52 -30.17
C PHE A 658 -26.17 -11.30 -30.80
N PRO A 659 -26.94 -12.37 -31.10
CA PRO A 659 -28.25 -12.27 -31.75
C PRO A 659 -29.25 -11.32 -31.05
N GLU A 660 -29.16 -11.20 -29.72
CA GLU A 660 -29.98 -10.35 -28.87
C GLU A 660 -29.86 -8.85 -29.21
N PHE A 661 -28.77 -8.42 -29.87
CA PHE A 661 -28.59 -7.03 -30.31
C PHE A 661 -29.36 -6.69 -31.61
N GLY A 662 -29.88 -7.71 -32.30
CA GLY A 662 -30.73 -7.62 -33.48
C GLY A 662 -29.96 -7.64 -34.81
N ALA A 663 -30.61 -8.06 -35.89
CA ALA A 663 -30.00 -8.17 -37.20
C ALA A 663 -30.20 -6.91 -38.08
N SER A 664 -29.09 -6.41 -38.63
CA SER A 664 -28.96 -5.83 -39.98
C SER A 664 -29.34 -4.37 -40.32
N SER A 665 -29.76 -3.51 -39.38
CA SER A 665 -29.93 -2.05 -39.70
C SER A 665 -29.51 -1.05 -38.61
N ALA A 666 -29.08 -1.51 -37.43
CA ALA A 666 -28.62 -0.64 -36.35
C ALA A 666 -27.21 -0.12 -36.64
N THR A 667 -26.99 1.17 -36.41
CA THR A 667 -25.63 1.75 -36.52
C THR A 667 -24.75 1.27 -35.35
N ASP A 668 -23.42 1.36 -35.51
CA ASP A 668 -22.47 1.08 -34.41
C ASP A 668 -22.82 1.92 -33.16
N GLU A 669 -23.30 3.15 -33.34
CA GLU A 669 -23.72 4.03 -32.25
C GLU A 669 -24.97 3.52 -31.53
N ASP A 670 -25.96 2.99 -32.27
CA ASP A 670 -27.14 2.37 -31.69
C ASP A 670 -26.80 1.12 -30.86
N LEU A 671 -25.93 0.28 -31.39
CA LEU A 671 -25.47 -0.94 -30.72
C LEU A 671 -24.66 -0.61 -29.46
N ARG A 672 -23.76 0.38 -29.54
CA ARG A 672 -23.01 0.90 -28.39
C ARG A 672 -23.95 1.47 -27.32
N ARG A 673 -24.99 2.20 -27.70
CA ARG A 673 -25.99 2.72 -26.76
C ARG A 673 -26.75 1.59 -26.05
N LYS A 674 -27.17 0.55 -26.78
CA LYS A 674 -27.80 -0.63 -26.17
C LYS A 674 -26.86 -1.31 -25.17
N LEU A 675 -25.60 -1.52 -25.57
CA LEU A 675 -24.59 -2.14 -24.71
C LEU A 675 -24.32 -1.32 -23.45
N PHE A 676 -24.23 0.00 -23.58
CA PHE A 676 -24.06 0.91 -22.45
C PHE A 676 -25.22 0.80 -21.45
N ASN A 677 -26.47 0.70 -21.92
CA ASN A 677 -27.61 0.52 -21.03
C ASN A 677 -27.56 -0.78 -20.22
N VAL A 678 -27.00 -1.86 -20.80
CA VAL A 678 -26.77 -3.12 -20.08
C VAL A 678 -25.63 -2.96 -19.06
N ALA A 679 -24.55 -2.26 -19.42
CA ALA A 679 -23.47 -1.94 -18.48
C ALA A 679 -23.99 -1.14 -17.27
N GLU A 680 -24.84 -0.15 -17.50
CA GLU A 680 -25.49 0.63 -16.44
C GLU A 680 -26.47 -0.19 -15.60
N TYR A 681 -27.07 -1.25 -16.16
CA TYR A 681 -27.86 -2.20 -15.36
C TYR A 681 -26.96 -2.98 -14.41
N GLU A 682 -25.85 -3.54 -14.90
CA GLU A 682 -24.88 -4.24 -14.05
C GLU A 682 -24.26 -3.32 -12.99
N ARG A 683 -24.01 -2.04 -13.31
CA ARG A 683 -23.59 -1.02 -12.32
C ARG A 683 -24.60 -0.87 -11.19
N ARG A 684 -25.90 -0.77 -11.49
CA ARG A 684 -26.95 -0.67 -10.44
C ARG A 684 -27.01 -1.92 -9.58
N CYS A 685 -26.85 -3.10 -10.18
CA CYS A 685 -26.80 -4.36 -9.42
C CYS A 685 -25.57 -4.42 -8.50
N LEU A 686 -24.40 -3.98 -8.98
CA LEU A 686 -23.20 -3.83 -8.17
C LEU A 686 -23.41 -2.86 -7.00
N GLU A 687 -24.02 -1.71 -7.24
CA GLU A 687 -24.31 -0.71 -6.20
C GLU A 687 -25.25 -1.24 -5.12
N ASN A 688 -26.30 -1.99 -5.50
CA ASN A 688 -27.21 -2.64 -4.56
C ASN A 688 -26.49 -3.71 -3.74
N SER A 689 -25.71 -4.58 -4.40
CA SER A 689 -24.94 -5.64 -3.72
C SER A 689 -23.90 -5.06 -2.74
N LEU A 690 -23.30 -3.92 -3.08
CA LEU A 690 -22.40 -3.20 -2.18
C LEU A 690 -23.14 -2.57 -0.99
N ALA A 691 -24.39 -2.14 -1.17
CA ALA A 691 -25.22 -1.68 -0.06
C ALA A 691 -25.51 -2.81 0.92
N ASP A 692 -25.92 -3.98 0.42
CA ASP A 692 -26.16 -5.18 1.23
C ASP A 692 -24.87 -5.64 1.93
N LEU A 693 -23.74 -5.62 1.23
CA LEU A 693 -22.44 -5.98 1.79
C LEU A 693 -22.01 -5.05 2.94
N LYS A 694 -22.35 -3.75 2.85
CA LYS A 694 -22.04 -2.77 3.89
C LYS A 694 -22.78 -3.10 5.20
N GLU A 695 -23.98 -3.65 5.10
CA GLU A 695 -24.79 -4.03 6.26
C GLU A 695 -24.33 -5.37 6.86
N ALA A 696 -23.93 -6.32 6.01
CA ALA A 696 -23.55 -7.67 6.45
C ALA A 696 -22.07 -7.81 6.89
N ALA A 697 -21.13 -7.07 6.27
CA ALA A 697 -19.70 -7.23 6.50
C ALA A 697 -19.11 -6.25 7.53
N SER A 698 -17.95 -6.59 8.09
CA SER A 698 -17.21 -5.67 8.95
C SER A 698 -16.79 -4.40 8.19
N SER A 699 -16.71 -3.26 8.91
CA SER A 699 -16.36 -1.97 8.28
C SER A 699 -15.02 -2.01 7.53
N ASN A 700 -14.05 -2.76 8.04
CA ASN A 700 -12.73 -2.90 7.42
C ASN A 700 -12.80 -3.68 6.11
N ILE A 701 -13.49 -4.83 6.10
CA ILE A 701 -13.69 -5.66 4.90
C ILE A 701 -14.46 -4.89 3.84
N PHE A 702 -15.56 -4.24 4.21
CA PHE A 702 -16.36 -3.47 3.27
C PHE A 702 -15.54 -2.36 2.61
N LYS A 703 -14.76 -1.59 3.37
CA LYS A 703 -13.89 -0.53 2.82
C LYS A 703 -12.85 -1.10 1.85
N ALA A 704 -12.25 -2.25 2.19
CA ALA A 704 -11.26 -2.90 1.35
C ALA A 704 -11.85 -3.40 0.02
N ILE A 705 -13.00 -4.07 0.06
CA ILE A 705 -13.76 -4.49 -1.14
C ILE A 705 -14.18 -3.27 -1.97
N LYS A 706 -14.61 -2.18 -1.31
CA LYS A 706 -14.97 -0.95 -2.02
C LYS A 706 -13.79 -0.35 -2.79
N VAL A 707 -12.57 -0.39 -2.25
CA VAL A 707 -11.35 0.03 -2.99
C VAL A 707 -11.12 -0.86 -4.22
N PHE A 708 -11.27 -2.18 -4.08
CA PHE A 708 -11.17 -3.11 -5.20
C PHE A 708 -12.18 -2.76 -6.31
N CYS A 709 -13.46 -2.62 -5.96
CA CYS A 709 -14.52 -2.28 -6.91
C CYS A 709 -14.29 -0.92 -7.58
N HIS A 710 -13.88 0.09 -6.80
CA HIS A 710 -13.56 1.42 -7.33
C HIS A 710 -12.39 1.37 -8.30
N THR A 711 -11.36 0.58 -8.01
CA THR A 711 -10.20 0.40 -8.90
C THR A 711 -10.59 -0.29 -10.20
N ALA A 712 -11.40 -1.34 -10.14
CA ALA A 712 -11.90 -2.06 -11.32
C ALA A 712 -12.83 -1.18 -12.18
N ASP A 713 -13.73 -0.41 -11.57
CA ASP A 713 -14.58 0.55 -12.29
C ASP A 713 -13.74 1.65 -12.99
N MET A 714 -12.64 2.07 -12.37
CA MET A 714 -11.73 3.05 -12.97
C MET A 714 -11.18 2.59 -14.31
N TYR A 715 -10.75 1.32 -14.42
CA TYR A 715 -10.34 0.75 -15.71
C TYR A 715 -11.48 0.81 -16.74
N GLY A 716 -12.71 0.47 -16.34
CA GLY A 716 -13.89 0.56 -17.21
C GLY A 716 -14.12 1.99 -17.74
N GLN A 717 -14.09 2.99 -16.86
CA GLN A 717 -14.23 4.40 -17.23
C GLN A 717 -13.07 4.87 -18.13
N MET A 718 -11.85 4.40 -17.88
CA MET A 718 -10.70 4.69 -18.73
C MET A 718 -10.90 4.14 -20.16
N TYR A 719 -11.39 2.91 -20.32
CA TYR A 719 -11.72 2.33 -21.63
C TYR A 719 -12.83 3.10 -22.38
N VAL A 720 -13.84 3.56 -21.65
CA VAL A 720 -14.91 4.41 -22.23
C VAL A 720 -14.35 5.75 -22.72
N LEU A 721 -13.43 6.37 -21.98
CA LEU A 721 -12.79 7.61 -22.39
C LEU A 721 -11.81 7.43 -23.56
N LYS A 722 -11.05 6.34 -23.56
CA LYS A 722 -10.02 6.04 -24.56
C LYS A 722 -9.73 4.54 -24.58
N ASP A 723 -9.75 3.92 -25.76
CA ASP A 723 -9.26 2.55 -25.89
C ASP A 723 -7.76 2.48 -25.55
N LEU A 724 -7.43 1.69 -24.52
CA LEU A 724 -6.08 1.52 -23.98
C LEU A 724 -5.38 0.26 -24.51
N THR A 725 -6.09 -0.63 -25.21
CA THR A 725 -5.49 -1.86 -25.73
C THR A 725 -4.73 -1.58 -27.03
N PRO A 726 -3.46 -2.03 -27.16
CA PRO A 726 -2.70 -1.88 -28.40
C PRO A 726 -3.34 -2.68 -29.54
N ARG A 727 -3.47 -2.09 -30.73
CA ARG A 727 -3.88 -2.82 -31.94
C ARG A 727 -2.85 -3.88 -32.33
N ILE A 728 -3.30 -5.10 -32.61
CA ILE A 728 -2.47 -6.15 -33.20
C ILE A 728 -2.45 -5.91 -34.72
N LYS A 729 -1.30 -5.48 -35.26
CA LYS A 729 -1.13 -5.39 -36.73
C LYS A 729 -1.18 -6.80 -37.31
N LYS A 730 -2.23 -7.12 -38.08
CA LYS A 730 -2.24 -8.28 -38.99
C LYS A 730 -1.13 -8.04 -40.04
N SER A 731 -0.16 -8.97 -40.10
CA SER A 731 0.92 -8.98 -41.11
C SER A 731 0.45 -9.57 -42.42
#